data_AF-A0A0H4VLF0-F1
#
_entry.id   AF-A0A0H4VLF0-F1
#
_cell.length_a   1.000
_cell.length_b   1.000
_cell.length_c   1.000
_cell.angle_alpha   90.00
_cell.angle_beta   90.00
_cell.angle_gamma   90.00
#
_symmetry.space_group_name_H-M   'P 1'
#
loop_
_entity.id
_entity.type
_entity.pdbx_description
1 polymer ?
#
loop_
_entity_poly.entity_id
_entity_poly.type
_entity_poly.pdbx_seq_one_letter_code
_entity_poly.pdbx_strand_id
1 'polypeptide(L)'
;MKAHLLPFFLVSLLLWSSQAGAQSKVLYEQNRPESITLSSFENADLGAMAADLGRTNTHRSGNLLLPVEFEQQEKISREGDLLVITAGIRNVRVREQMLYLDFDFSDALTPTVLSAKVQLLGKEDKVLQTFEVSGKTIGQDGSAVLVQTSVRDTSAFTGFKLRVVEKKLAFSSENRSAVQQRIAQVKRYYDTDARLAQLSRDLQTINPNDIDHLGQQIDRFKEMEHTLGRLLDNRLDRELDLNRHDPIQLRRRGSDLTNRFQERRLALDQMWARLPEIFYTRGLEMAMNGNARAGREFFERSLQANPAFAPSHLQLARLDFKEGYLKEAGQRTRELLNRMPVDPETHRYGQELALDIQNAYVRQGEQLNNQGKYRQALEQFEQARDFCRGISSLRCRPELWDEGIAFAKSGIYDNLLRDGRQALNQKNLTQAEKLAKEAQQYARNNKTAIDSDAAATTLLRDVQQQVYGNHMADGRRALQGSQFKAALQSFEQGKSLASDFSLMVQPDAENLLRQAARPVLLEMIAQGQLQANANQLPQARTLAGQITNLQIRYGLINDKLLDGKFRDLSKGIFSQECANAQAAYDQHFQRSLQYSQERKYAQAAAELDKALASAKENGGCAISSATAEVELTRIDAPAHYQELLQKASNHIGQNNMPEAVKVYQEAGRHFEAREVSRFGLGHAPLLAYALGHENKAFVAEVAKHAAASGDATGAIDLVKRLVSLKYSRYNLNQLQEQIGEQLAIKDAQTNPKANYKAQAEAYTGGSKDLKKLRKAYEKKFKKLT
;
A
#
# COMPACT_ATOMS: atom_id res chain seq x y z
N MET A 1 57.63 14.83 36.59
CA MET A 1 56.89 16.09 36.85
C MET A 1 56.81 16.21 38.36
N LYS A 2 57.67 16.92 39.12
CA LYS A 2 58.10 18.34 39.10
C LYS A 2 56.96 19.35 38.94
N ALA A 3 56.58 19.96 40.07
CA ALA A 3 56.27 21.39 40.31
C ALA A 3 55.40 21.48 41.59
N HIS A 4 55.88 22.07 42.72
CA HIS A 4 55.90 23.51 43.05
C HIS A 4 54.49 24.09 43.32
N LEU A 5 54.18 25.02 44.22
CA LEU A 5 54.85 25.76 45.30
C LEU A 5 53.74 26.71 45.87
N LEU A 6 53.68 26.86 47.20
CA LEU A 6 53.51 28.14 47.92
C LEU A 6 52.14 28.92 47.79
N PRO A 7 51.90 30.02 48.55
CA PRO A 7 50.93 30.09 49.65
C PRO A 7 49.96 31.29 49.49
N PHE A 8 48.96 31.47 50.37
CA PHE A 8 48.38 32.81 50.57
C PHE A 8 47.54 32.92 51.86
N PHE A 9 47.78 34.03 52.56
CA PHE A 9 46.90 34.80 53.44
C PHE A 9 47.24 34.91 54.93
N LEU A 10 48.03 35.96 55.16
CA LEU A 10 48.31 36.65 56.41
C LEU A 10 47.66 38.04 56.28
N VAL A 11 46.35 38.19 56.54
CA VAL A 11 45.67 39.49 56.75
C VAL A 11 44.36 39.26 57.54
N SER A 12 44.41 39.34 58.87
CA SER A 12 43.32 39.85 59.73
C SER A 12 43.79 40.05 61.17
N LEU A 13 44.99 40.61 61.32
CA LEU A 13 45.42 41.27 62.55
C LEU A 13 45.00 42.74 62.44
N LEU A 14 44.40 43.26 63.52
CA LEU A 14 43.99 44.67 63.76
C LEU A 14 42.54 45.00 63.41
N LEU A 15 41.63 44.61 64.31
CA LEU A 15 40.55 45.42 64.89
C LEU A 15 40.01 44.58 66.07
N TRP A 16 39.75 45.21 67.22
CA TRP A 16 39.41 44.60 68.53
C TRP A 16 40.61 44.32 69.45
N SER A 17 41.47 45.34 69.58
CA SER A 17 41.98 45.75 70.87
C SER A 17 40.82 46.04 71.85
N SER A 18 41.01 45.72 73.13
CA SER A 18 40.18 46.06 74.29
C SER A 18 38.94 45.19 74.59
N GLN A 19 39.16 43.89 74.75
CA GLN A 19 38.65 43.26 75.97
C GLN A 19 39.86 42.80 76.77
N ALA A 20 40.24 43.60 77.77
CA ALA A 20 40.91 43.06 78.93
C ALA A 20 39.93 42.06 79.55
N GLY A 21 39.94 40.81 79.06
CA GLY A 21 39.29 39.71 79.76
C GLY A 21 39.88 39.72 81.15
N ALA A 22 39.04 40.01 82.15
CA ALA A 22 39.44 39.95 83.54
C ALA A 22 40.20 38.63 83.73
N GLN A 23 41.49 38.69 84.07
CA GLN A 23 42.27 37.48 84.33
C GLN A 23 41.52 36.71 85.41
N SER A 24 40.88 35.61 85.02
CA SER A 24 40.07 34.84 85.94
C SER A 24 41.05 34.13 86.88
N LYS A 25 41.08 34.56 88.13
CA LYS A 25 42.00 33.99 89.11
C LYS A 25 41.39 32.68 89.60
N VAL A 26 41.99 31.54 89.26
CA VAL A 26 41.58 30.24 89.81
C VAL A 26 41.85 30.27 91.32
N LEU A 27 40.79 30.09 92.11
CA LEU A 27 40.86 30.09 93.57
C LEU A 27 40.94 28.66 94.12
N TYR A 28 40.37 27.70 93.40
CA TYR A 28 40.35 26.29 93.76
C TYR A 28 40.19 25.45 92.50
N GLU A 29 40.95 24.38 92.38
CA GLU A 29 40.81 23.38 91.33
C GLU A 29 41.22 22.02 91.87
N GLN A 30 40.37 21.02 91.67
CA GLN A 30 40.62 19.66 92.10
C GLN A 30 40.06 18.67 91.08
N ASN A 31 40.91 17.73 90.68
CA ASN A 31 40.51 16.55 89.94
C ASN A 31 40.72 15.33 90.84
N ARG A 32 39.72 14.46 90.95
CA ARG A 32 39.77 13.29 91.83
C ARG A 32 39.19 12.07 91.11
N PRO A 33 39.96 10.96 91.00
CA PRO A 33 39.40 9.70 90.57
C PRO A 33 38.47 9.16 91.67
N GLU A 34 37.30 8.69 91.26
CA GLU A 34 36.28 8.13 92.12
C GLU A 34 35.89 6.75 91.61
N SER A 35 35.53 5.85 92.52
CA SER A 35 34.99 4.54 92.19
C SER A 35 33.83 4.21 93.11
N ILE A 36 32.68 3.86 92.52
CA ILE A 36 31.46 3.49 93.21
C ILE A 36 31.05 2.10 92.71
N THR A 37 30.81 1.17 93.64
CA THR A 37 30.26 -0.14 93.28
C THR A 37 28.75 -0.10 93.37
N LEU A 38 28.07 -0.33 92.25
CA LEU A 38 26.61 -0.44 92.19
C LEU A 38 26.21 -1.90 92.32
N SER A 39 25.22 -2.19 93.18
CA SER A 39 24.65 -3.54 93.32
C SER A 39 23.27 -3.61 92.71
N SER A 40 23.02 -4.66 91.92
CA SER A 40 21.69 -4.98 91.39
C SER A 40 20.62 -5.26 92.44
N PHE A 41 21.02 -5.50 93.69
CA PHE A 41 20.09 -5.66 94.81
C PHE A 41 19.57 -4.31 95.33
N GLU A 42 20.41 -3.26 95.25
CA GLU A 42 20.13 -1.93 95.76
C GLU A 42 19.59 -0.98 94.68
N ASN A 43 19.84 -1.29 93.41
CA ASN A 43 19.41 -0.51 92.25
C ASN A 43 18.44 -1.33 91.39
N ALA A 44 17.17 -0.94 91.36
CA ALA A 44 16.11 -1.67 90.67
C ALA A 44 16.31 -1.77 89.15
N ASP A 45 16.83 -0.71 88.51
CA ASP A 45 17.08 -0.69 87.07
C ASP A 45 18.24 -1.62 86.70
N LEU A 46 19.30 -1.62 87.52
CA LEU A 46 20.38 -2.60 87.39
C LEU A 46 19.91 -4.03 87.66
N GLY A 47 18.99 -4.21 88.62
CA GLY A 47 18.32 -5.48 88.87
C GLY A 47 17.55 -6.01 87.66
N ALA A 48 16.82 -5.14 86.96
CA ALA A 48 16.10 -5.51 85.74
C ALA A 48 17.06 -5.91 84.60
N MET A 49 18.15 -5.16 84.40
CA MET A 49 19.17 -5.51 83.40
C MET A 49 19.93 -6.78 83.75
N ALA A 50 20.22 -7.02 85.03
CA ALA A 50 20.82 -8.26 85.51
C ALA A 50 19.91 -9.47 85.24
N ALA A 51 18.60 -9.32 85.45
CA ALA A 51 17.61 -10.34 85.13
C ALA A 51 17.53 -10.62 83.63
N ASP A 52 17.59 -9.59 82.77
CA ASP A 52 17.65 -9.73 81.32
C ASP A 52 18.91 -10.54 80.88
N LEU A 53 20.02 -10.42 81.62
CA LEU A 53 21.26 -11.21 81.46
C LEU A 53 21.20 -12.61 82.13
N GLY A 54 20.04 -13.02 82.65
CA GLY A 54 19.84 -14.33 83.29
C GLY A 54 20.36 -14.44 84.73
N ARG A 55 20.74 -13.32 85.36
CA ARG A 55 21.14 -13.27 86.77
C ARG A 55 19.93 -12.92 87.63
N THR A 56 19.41 -13.89 88.37
CA THR A 56 18.22 -13.69 89.21
C THR A 56 18.62 -13.32 90.65
N ASN A 57 17.98 -12.29 91.21
CA ASN A 57 18.28 -11.76 92.56
C ASN A 57 17.72 -12.64 93.71
N THR A 58 17.45 -13.92 93.48
CA THR A 58 16.85 -14.82 94.47
C THR A 58 17.87 -15.35 95.49
N HIS A 59 19.18 -15.30 95.19
CA HIS A 59 20.28 -15.68 96.09
C HIS A 59 21.49 -14.73 95.97
N ARG A 60 22.33 -14.63 97.02
CA ARG A 60 23.52 -13.73 97.05
C ARG A 60 24.51 -13.96 95.89
N SER A 61 24.51 -15.16 95.29
CA SER A 61 25.33 -15.52 94.12
C SER A 61 24.85 -14.93 92.79
N GLY A 62 23.60 -14.44 92.71
CA GLY A 62 23.03 -13.80 91.51
C GLY A 62 23.25 -12.30 91.44
N ASN A 63 23.83 -11.68 92.48
CA ASN A 63 24.00 -10.24 92.56
C ASN A 63 25.06 -9.74 91.56
N LEU A 64 24.65 -8.86 90.65
CA LEU A 64 25.55 -8.12 89.77
C LEU A 64 26.15 -6.93 90.53
N LEU A 65 27.48 -6.94 90.69
CA LEU A 65 28.26 -5.84 91.23
C LEU A 65 28.97 -5.14 90.08
N LEU A 66 28.72 -3.84 89.91
CA LEU A 66 29.33 -3.01 88.87
C LEU A 66 30.25 -1.97 89.51
N PRO A 67 31.58 -2.18 89.48
CA PRO A 67 32.53 -1.14 89.85
C PRO A 67 32.55 -0.09 88.73
N VAL A 68 31.97 1.07 89.00
CA VAL A 68 31.95 2.22 88.10
C VAL A 68 33.03 3.20 88.54
N GLU A 69 33.88 3.60 87.62
CA GLU A 69 34.91 4.61 87.85
C GLU A 69 34.68 5.85 86.99
N PHE A 70 35.04 7.01 87.53
CA PHE A 70 34.96 8.29 86.85
C PHE A 70 35.92 9.29 87.49
N GLU A 71 36.20 10.38 86.79
CA GLU A 71 36.99 11.48 87.32
C GLU A 71 36.08 12.66 87.64
N GLN A 72 36.08 13.09 88.89
CA GLN A 72 35.38 14.29 89.35
C GLN A 72 36.27 15.51 89.17
N GLN A 73 35.68 16.59 88.65
CA GLN A 73 36.35 17.85 88.40
C GLN A 73 35.61 18.98 89.11
N GLU A 74 36.34 19.76 89.90
CA GLU A 74 35.82 20.87 90.68
C GLU A 74 36.70 22.09 90.46
N LYS A 75 36.10 23.24 90.18
CA LYS A 75 36.83 24.48 89.91
C LYS A 75 36.05 25.70 90.40
N ILE A 76 36.75 26.60 91.07
CA ILE A 76 36.28 27.95 91.38
C ILE A 76 37.25 28.94 90.77
N SER A 77 36.77 29.85 89.93
CA SER A 77 37.51 30.99 89.42
C SER A 77 36.83 32.30 89.82
N ARG A 78 37.62 33.37 89.97
CA ARG A 78 37.09 34.72 90.24
C ARG A 78 37.14 35.57 88.99
N GLU A 79 36.01 36.14 88.62
CA GLU A 79 35.85 37.08 87.50
C GLU A 79 35.19 38.37 88.02
N GLY A 80 35.99 39.40 88.30
CA GLY A 80 35.51 40.59 89.00
C GLY A 80 35.00 40.26 90.41
N ASP A 81 33.76 40.67 90.71
CA ASP A 81 33.06 40.41 91.98
C ASP A 81 32.26 39.09 91.94
N LEU A 82 32.49 38.21 90.97
CA LEU A 82 31.79 36.93 90.83
C LEU A 82 32.76 35.75 91.05
N LEU A 83 32.31 34.78 91.81
CA LEU A 83 32.88 33.44 91.90
C LEU A 83 32.17 32.55 90.87
N VAL A 84 32.89 32.14 89.83
CA VAL A 84 32.43 31.15 88.85
C VAL A 84 32.75 29.77 89.39
N ILE A 85 31.71 28.97 89.58
CA ILE A 85 31.74 27.65 90.20
C ILE A 85 31.40 26.62 89.13
N THR A 86 32.31 25.68 88.90
CA THR A 86 32.12 24.55 88.00
C THR A 86 32.41 23.25 88.72
N ALA A 87 31.46 22.32 88.69
CA ALA A 87 31.65 20.95 89.14
C ALA A 87 31.09 19.99 88.09
N GLY A 88 31.82 18.92 87.79
CA GLY A 88 31.43 17.93 86.80
C GLY A 88 32.14 16.61 86.99
N ILE A 89 31.80 15.65 86.14
CA ILE A 89 32.45 14.36 86.04
C ILE A 89 32.81 14.09 84.58
N ARG A 90 33.82 13.23 84.36
CA ARG A 90 34.22 12.73 83.03
C ARG A 90 34.68 11.29 83.11
N ASN A 91 34.79 10.64 81.96
CA ASN A 91 35.28 9.26 81.81
C ASN A 91 34.51 8.23 82.66
N VAL A 92 33.19 8.38 82.80
CA VAL A 92 32.38 7.36 83.47
C VAL A 92 32.41 6.07 82.68
N ARG A 93 32.84 4.97 83.31
CA ARG A 93 32.88 3.63 82.71
C ARG A 93 32.77 2.54 83.76
N VAL A 94 32.30 1.37 83.35
CA VAL A 94 32.45 0.14 84.16
C VAL A 94 33.90 -0.32 84.03
N ARG A 95 34.58 -0.51 85.17
CA ARG A 95 36.01 -0.85 85.22
C ARG A 95 36.29 -2.26 84.69
N GLU A 96 35.38 -3.19 84.98
CA GLU A 96 35.54 -4.60 84.68
C GLU A 96 34.70 -5.00 83.48
N GLN A 97 35.19 -5.97 82.71
CA GLN A 97 34.43 -6.54 81.61
C GLN A 97 33.24 -7.31 82.17
N MET A 98 32.08 -7.06 81.58
CA MET A 98 30.83 -7.69 82.00
C MET A 98 30.42 -8.67 80.93
N LEU A 99 30.92 -9.91 81.04
CA LEU A 99 30.70 -10.92 80.02
C LEU A 99 29.31 -11.56 80.12
N TYR A 100 28.65 -11.69 78.97
CA TYR A 100 27.48 -12.54 78.75
C TYR A 100 27.69 -13.32 77.45
N LEU A 101 27.75 -14.65 77.58
CA LEU A 101 28.10 -15.57 76.48
C LEU A 101 29.37 -15.11 75.73
N ASP A 102 30.41 -14.78 76.49
CA ASP A 102 31.72 -14.29 76.05
C ASP A 102 31.75 -12.89 75.40
N PHE A 103 30.61 -12.21 75.27
CA PHE A 103 30.59 -10.81 74.81
C PHE A 103 30.56 -9.83 75.96
N ASP A 104 31.30 -8.73 75.84
CA ASP A 104 31.35 -7.66 76.85
C ASP A 104 30.13 -6.73 76.76
N PHE A 105 29.53 -6.45 77.92
CA PHE A 105 28.38 -5.57 78.15
C PHE A 105 28.73 -4.35 79.01
N SER A 106 30.01 -4.17 79.37
CA SER A 106 30.48 -3.06 80.20
C SER A 106 29.98 -1.70 79.72
N ASP A 107 30.03 -1.43 78.42
CA ASP A 107 29.52 -0.18 77.81
C ASP A 107 28.00 -0.02 78.00
N ALA A 108 27.21 -1.05 77.72
CA ALA A 108 25.74 -1.01 77.88
C ALA A 108 25.31 -0.84 79.34
N LEU A 109 26.12 -1.37 80.27
CA LEU A 109 25.94 -1.30 81.72
C LEU A 109 26.62 -0.08 82.36
N THR A 110 27.13 0.88 81.58
CA THR A 110 27.67 2.13 82.12
C THR A 110 26.52 3.07 82.50
N PRO A 111 26.42 3.53 83.76
CA PRO A 111 25.33 4.41 84.18
C PRO A 111 25.27 5.70 83.36
N THR A 112 24.06 6.12 83.00
CA THR A 112 23.84 7.35 82.20
C THR A 112 23.21 8.48 83.00
N VAL A 113 22.93 8.28 84.29
CA VAL A 113 22.29 9.28 85.14
C VAL A 113 23.08 9.48 86.44
N LEU A 114 23.30 10.72 86.83
CA LEU A 114 23.97 11.11 88.07
C LEU A 114 23.13 12.11 88.87
N SER A 115 23.03 11.87 90.17
CA SER A 115 22.53 12.83 91.16
C SER A 115 23.61 13.07 92.21
N ALA A 116 23.74 14.30 92.68
CA ALA A 116 24.72 14.68 93.70
C ALA A 116 24.31 15.99 94.39
N LYS A 117 24.94 16.29 95.53
CA LYS A 117 24.89 17.63 96.14
C LYS A 117 26.27 18.27 96.06
N VAL A 118 26.36 19.47 95.52
CA VAL A 118 27.62 20.22 95.44
C VAL A 118 27.61 21.30 96.50
N GLN A 119 28.55 21.26 97.42
CA GLN A 119 28.67 22.23 98.51
C GLN A 119 29.81 23.22 98.20
N LEU A 120 29.51 24.51 98.25
CA LEU A 120 30.50 25.58 98.29
C LEU A 120 30.88 25.81 99.76
N LEU A 121 32.16 25.70 100.07
CA LEU A 121 32.69 25.80 101.43
C LEU A 121 33.59 27.03 101.58
N GLY A 122 33.53 27.67 102.76
CA GLY A 122 34.42 28.75 103.17
C GLY A 122 35.51 28.29 104.14
N LYS A 123 36.11 29.24 104.87
CA LYS A 123 37.09 28.97 105.94
C LYS A 123 36.50 28.01 106.99
N GLU A 124 37.33 27.10 107.50
CA GLU A 124 36.94 26.03 108.46
C GLU A 124 35.85 25.07 107.93
N ASP A 125 35.78 24.86 106.61
CA ASP A 125 34.83 23.95 105.94
C ASP A 125 33.34 24.28 106.20
N LYS A 126 33.03 25.53 106.59
CA LYS A 126 31.65 25.99 106.75
C LYS A 126 30.93 26.00 105.39
N VAL A 127 29.79 25.32 105.31
CA VAL A 127 28.94 25.30 104.09
C VAL A 127 28.34 26.68 103.85
N LEU A 128 28.69 27.28 102.72
CA LEU A 128 28.19 28.58 102.27
C LEU A 128 26.94 28.43 101.41
N GLN A 129 26.93 27.43 100.52
CA GLN A 129 25.80 27.13 99.64
C GLN A 129 25.82 25.65 99.27
N THR A 130 24.63 25.08 99.08
CA THR A 130 24.46 23.72 98.55
C THR A 130 23.64 23.79 97.26
N PHE A 131 24.13 23.13 96.21
CA PHE A 131 23.45 22.95 94.94
C PHE A 131 22.97 21.50 94.85
N GLU A 132 21.67 21.29 94.81
CA GLU A 132 21.10 19.96 94.60
C GLU A 132 21.03 19.65 93.12
N VAL A 133 21.64 18.54 92.71
CA VAL A 133 21.67 18.06 91.33
C VAL A 133 20.97 16.72 91.30
N SER A 134 19.81 16.65 90.64
CA SER A 134 19.03 15.41 90.52
C SER A 134 18.84 15.05 89.06
N GLY A 135 19.10 13.77 88.72
CA GLY A 135 18.78 13.20 87.42
C GLY A 135 19.57 13.76 86.23
N LYS A 136 20.83 14.17 86.42
CA LYS A 136 21.65 14.71 85.34
C LYS A 136 22.12 13.60 84.40
N THR A 137 21.85 13.74 83.11
CA THR A 137 22.34 12.80 82.08
C THR A 137 23.84 12.91 81.88
N ILE A 138 24.50 11.77 81.80
CA ILE A 138 25.91 11.60 81.42
C ILE A 138 25.97 11.42 79.91
N GLY A 139 26.78 12.24 79.23
CA GLY A 139 26.98 12.17 77.79
C GLY A 139 27.63 10.85 77.35
N GLN A 140 27.58 10.56 76.04
CA GLN A 140 28.24 9.38 75.46
C GLN A 140 29.76 9.40 75.61
N ASP A 141 30.35 10.58 75.83
CA ASP A 141 31.76 10.78 76.18
C ASP A 141 32.06 10.50 77.67
N GLY A 142 31.06 10.07 78.43
CA GLY A 142 31.16 9.80 79.85
C GLY A 142 31.24 11.05 80.72
N SER A 143 30.84 12.23 80.20
CA SER A 143 30.90 13.50 80.94
C SER A 143 29.55 14.04 81.38
N ALA A 144 29.50 14.72 82.53
CA ALA A 144 28.31 15.43 82.99
C ALA A 144 28.70 16.67 83.80
N VAL A 145 28.12 17.82 83.46
CA VAL A 145 28.25 19.04 84.25
C VAL A 145 27.19 19.03 85.36
N LEU A 146 27.65 19.02 86.61
CA LEU A 146 26.80 18.99 87.79
C LEU A 146 26.34 20.40 88.17
N VAL A 147 27.28 21.34 88.25
CA VAL A 147 27.01 22.75 88.55
C VAL A 147 27.88 23.61 87.65
N GLN A 148 27.31 24.65 87.06
CA GLN A 148 28.02 25.73 86.41
C GLN A 148 27.25 27.02 86.68
N THR A 149 27.74 27.84 87.60
CA THR A 149 27.02 29.04 88.04
C THR A 149 27.99 30.10 88.53
N SER A 150 27.51 31.33 88.70
CA SER A 150 28.27 32.42 89.28
C SER A 150 27.56 32.94 90.54
N VAL A 151 28.32 33.15 91.61
CA VAL A 151 27.83 33.68 92.88
C VAL A 151 28.60 34.95 93.21
N ARG A 152 27.93 35.97 93.75
CA ARG A 152 28.59 37.24 94.09
C ARG A 152 29.55 37.07 95.27
N ASP A 153 30.79 37.51 95.08
CA ASP A 153 31.83 37.51 96.10
C ASP A 153 31.61 38.67 97.07
N THR A 154 31.07 38.38 98.25
CA THR A 154 30.82 39.39 99.30
C THR A 154 32.04 39.65 100.19
N SER A 155 33.23 39.16 99.80
CA SER A 155 34.58 39.45 100.33
C SER A 155 34.83 39.47 101.86
N ALA A 156 33.91 38.93 102.66
CA ALA A 156 34.16 38.61 104.08
C ALA A 156 34.92 37.27 104.29
N PHE A 157 35.22 36.51 103.24
CA PHE A 157 35.75 35.14 103.32
C PHE A 157 36.94 34.89 102.40
N THR A 158 37.94 34.15 102.90
CA THR A 158 39.09 33.62 102.12
C THR A 158 39.14 32.09 102.24
N GLY A 159 39.63 31.39 101.20
CA GLY A 159 39.83 29.94 101.21
C GLY A 159 38.62 29.10 100.74
N PHE A 160 38.04 29.42 99.58
CA PHE A 160 36.92 28.66 99.01
C PHE A 160 37.33 27.23 98.60
N LYS A 161 36.44 26.26 98.82
CA LYS A 161 36.53 24.90 98.28
C LYS A 161 35.18 24.45 97.73
N LEU A 162 35.19 23.50 96.79
CA LEU A 162 33.98 22.74 96.45
C LEU A 162 34.07 21.35 97.06
N ARG A 163 32.91 20.76 97.31
CA ARG A 163 32.80 19.38 97.74
C ARG A 163 31.53 18.77 97.14
N VAL A 164 31.69 17.82 96.24
CA VAL A 164 30.56 16.99 95.80
C VAL A 164 30.32 15.86 96.81
N VAL A 165 29.14 15.85 97.43
CA VAL A 165 28.65 14.84 98.39
C VAL A 165 27.39 14.13 97.87
N GLU A 166 26.98 13.04 98.51
CA GLU A 166 25.75 12.29 98.19
C GLU A 166 25.62 11.87 96.71
N LYS A 167 26.72 11.39 96.11
CA LYS A 167 26.76 10.96 94.71
C LYS A 167 25.97 9.67 94.52
N LYS A 168 24.98 9.67 93.63
CA LYS A 168 24.18 8.50 93.26
C LYS A 168 24.15 8.36 91.74
N LEU A 169 24.72 7.26 91.26
CA LEU A 169 24.62 6.85 89.86
C LEU A 169 23.35 6.02 89.66
N ALA A 170 22.68 6.25 88.54
CA ALA A 170 21.45 5.57 88.14
C ALA A 170 21.47 5.27 86.64
N PHE A 171 20.52 4.43 86.23
CA PHE A 171 20.39 3.98 84.85
C PHE A 171 19.14 4.59 84.23
N SER A 172 19.18 4.82 82.93
CA SER A 172 18.03 5.26 82.15
C SER A 172 17.38 4.08 81.42
N SER A 173 16.23 4.33 80.79
CA SER A 173 15.63 3.38 79.85
C SER A 173 16.54 3.06 78.66
N GLU A 174 17.45 3.98 78.28
CA GLU A 174 18.41 3.77 77.20
C GLU A 174 19.42 2.68 77.55
N ASN A 175 19.87 2.62 78.82
CA ASN A 175 20.76 1.54 79.29
C ASN A 175 20.10 0.17 79.11
N ARG A 176 18.84 0.03 79.55
CA ARG A 176 18.13 -1.24 79.42
C ARG A 176 17.91 -1.62 77.96
N SER A 177 17.55 -0.65 77.11
CA SER A 177 17.43 -0.86 75.66
C SER A 177 18.76 -1.32 75.05
N ALA A 178 19.88 -0.71 75.43
CA ALA A 178 21.22 -1.09 74.97
C ALA A 178 21.59 -2.53 75.39
N VAL A 179 21.29 -2.91 76.63
CA VAL A 179 21.48 -4.30 77.10
C VAL A 179 20.62 -5.28 76.30
N GLN A 180 19.34 -4.98 76.10
CA GLN A 180 18.43 -5.86 75.35
C GLN A 180 18.83 -5.99 73.87
N GLN A 181 19.23 -4.89 73.24
CA GLN A 181 19.73 -4.89 71.87
C GLN A 181 21.01 -5.73 71.76
N ARG A 182 21.95 -5.56 72.70
CA ARG A 182 23.19 -6.34 72.74
C ARG A 182 22.92 -7.83 72.96
N ILE A 183 21.98 -8.20 73.84
CA ILE A 183 21.52 -9.60 74.00
C ILE A 183 20.96 -10.14 72.68
N ALA A 184 20.13 -9.37 71.98
CA ALA A 184 19.54 -9.80 70.70
C ALA A 184 20.61 -10.05 69.62
N GLN A 185 21.65 -9.21 69.58
CA GLN A 185 22.80 -9.38 68.68
C GLN A 185 23.57 -10.66 68.99
N VAL A 186 23.89 -10.89 70.28
CA VAL A 186 24.59 -12.10 70.73
C VAL A 186 23.78 -13.36 70.45
N LYS A 187 22.47 -13.34 70.71
CA LYS A 187 21.58 -14.46 70.35
C LYS A 187 21.58 -14.74 68.85
N ARG A 188 21.46 -13.68 68.03
CA ARG A 188 21.52 -13.81 66.57
C ARG A 188 22.86 -14.40 66.10
N TYR A 189 23.97 -14.08 66.75
CA TYR A 189 25.28 -14.64 66.46
C TYR A 189 25.31 -16.17 66.66
N TYR A 190 24.86 -16.68 67.81
CA TYR A 190 24.78 -18.12 68.06
C TYR A 190 23.71 -18.83 67.20
N ASP A 191 22.57 -18.17 66.91
CA ASP A 191 21.55 -18.70 66.01
C ASP A 191 22.08 -18.82 64.57
N THR A 192 22.90 -17.86 64.13
CA THR A 192 23.53 -17.90 62.81
C THR A 192 24.44 -19.11 62.69
N ASP A 193 25.16 -19.47 63.75
CA ASP A 193 25.99 -20.68 63.76
C ASP A 193 25.20 -21.96 63.54
N ALA A 194 24.10 -22.12 64.28
CA ALA A 194 23.23 -23.28 64.14
C ALA A 194 22.66 -23.38 62.72
N ARG A 195 22.32 -22.24 62.11
CA ARG A 195 21.84 -22.16 60.72
C ARG A 195 22.94 -22.46 59.70
N LEU A 196 24.17 -22.00 59.91
CA LEU A 196 25.31 -22.36 59.06
C LEU A 196 25.59 -23.87 59.13
N ALA A 197 25.50 -24.47 60.32
CA ALA A 197 25.65 -25.91 60.49
C ALA A 197 24.54 -26.69 59.75
N GLN A 198 23.30 -26.21 59.78
CA GLN A 198 22.19 -26.80 59.03
C GLN A 198 22.41 -26.68 57.51
N LEU A 199 22.76 -25.49 57.00
CA LEU A 199 23.07 -25.31 55.58
C LEU A 199 24.23 -26.20 55.12
N SER A 200 25.23 -26.42 55.97
CA SER A 200 26.33 -27.33 55.65
C SER A 200 25.87 -28.78 55.50
N ARG A 201 24.92 -29.26 56.32
CA ARG A 201 24.32 -30.59 56.16
C ARG A 201 23.46 -30.67 54.91
N ASP A 202 22.63 -29.65 54.66
CA ASP A 202 21.79 -29.60 53.47
C ASP A 202 22.65 -29.63 52.20
N LEU A 203 23.82 -28.98 52.23
CA LEU A 203 24.73 -28.90 51.08
C LEU A 203 25.27 -30.29 50.71
N GLN A 204 25.45 -31.18 51.70
CA GLN A 204 25.88 -32.56 51.48
C GLN A 204 24.81 -33.39 50.76
N THR A 205 23.54 -33.00 50.81
CA THR A 205 22.45 -33.69 50.11
C THR A 205 22.34 -33.31 48.63
N ILE A 206 23.01 -32.24 48.21
CA ILE A 206 23.08 -31.83 46.81
C ILE A 206 24.06 -32.75 46.09
N ASN A 207 23.51 -33.65 45.26
CA ASN A 207 24.30 -34.62 44.49
C ASN A 207 24.36 -34.19 43.01
N PRO A 208 25.50 -33.68 42.52
CA PRO A 208 25.66 -33.34 41.10
C PRO A 208 25.57 -34.53 40.17
N ASN A 209 25.74 -35.77 40.66
CA ASN A 209 25.71 -36.97 39.82
C ASN A 209 24.30 -37.57 39.66
N ASP A 210 23.28 -36.99 40.32
CA ASP A 210 21.88 -37.37 40.11
C ASP A 210 21.34 -36.63 38.87
N ILE A 211 21.64 -37.21 37.72
CA ILE A 211 21.36 -36.66 36.39
C ILE A 211 19.85 -36.45 36.18
N ASP A 212 19.02 -37.36 36.69
CA ASP A 212 17.57 -37.33 36.47
C ASP A 212 16.90 -36.17 37.24
N HIS A 213 17.49 -35.74 38.36
CA HIS A 213 16.96 -34.63 39.18
C HIS A 213 17.87 -33.39 39.18
N LEU A 214 18.87 -33.31 38.30
CA LEU A 214 19.89 -32.27 38.32
C LEU A 214 19.32 -30.84 38.28
N GLY A 215 18.26 -30.60 37.51
CA GLY A 215 17.57 -29.31 37.47
C GLY A 215 16.98 -28.91 38.83
N GLN A 216 16.29 -29.84 39.50
CA GLN A 216 15.73 -29.62 40.84
C GLN A 216 16.84 -29.38 41.87
N GLN A 217 17.97 -30.09 41.75
CA GLN A 217 19.14 -29.91 42.61
C GLN A 217 19.76 -28.51 42.43
N ILE A 218 19.84 -27.99 41.20
CA ILE A 218 20.35 -26.64 40.91
C ILE A 218 19.45 -25.57 41.54
N ASP A 219 18.14 -25.71 41.45
CA ASP A 219 17.21 -24.72 41.99
C ASP A 219 17.21 -24.72 43.52
N ARG A 220 17.20 -25.91 44.14
CA ARG A 220 17.38 -26.04 45.59
C ARG A 220 18.72 -25.43 46.03
N PHE A 221 19.78 -25.66 45.29
CA PHE A 221 21.10 -25.12 45.60
C PHE A 221 21.16 -23.57 45.51
N LYS A 222 20.47 -22.94 44.54
CA LYS A 222 20.35 -21.47 44.47
C LYS A 222 19.65 -20.88 45.70
N GLU A 223 18.59 -21.52 46.18
CA GLU A 223 17.89 -21.08 47.40
C GLU A 223 18.80 -21.12 48.62
N MET A 224 19.63 -22.15 48.70
CA MET A 224 20.62 -22.30 49.77
C MET A 224 21.72 -21.23 49.70
N GLU A 225 22.24 -20.91 48.51
CA GLU A 225 23.19 -19.79 48.32
C GLU A 225 22.60 -18.46 48.77
N HIS A 226 21.34 -18.19 48.43
CA HIS A 226 20.66 -16.97 48.86
C HIS A 226 20.52 -16.92 50.39
N THR A 227 20.24 -18.07 51.01
CA THR A 227 20.15 -18.18 52.48
C THR A 227 21.52 -17.96 53.13
N LEU A 228 22.59 -18.53 52.58
CA LEU A 228 23.96 -18.29 53.04
C LEU A 228 24.33 -16.80 52.97
N GLY A 229 24.05 -16.14 51.85
CA GLY A 229 24.32 -14.72 51.67
C GLY A 229 23.59 -13.82 52.69
N ARG A 230 22.35 -14.15 53.06
CA ARG A 230 21.60 -13.43 54.11
C ARG A 230 22.15 -13.65 55.52
N LEU A 231 22.65 -14.84 55.81
CA LEU A 231 23.23 -15.17 57.11
C LEU A 231 24.58 -14.49 57.33
N LEU A 232 25.38 -14.35 56.27
CA LEU A 232 26.71 -13.75 56.31
C LEU A 232 26.72 -12.24 56.00
N ASP A 233 25.58 -11.54 56.09
CA ASP A 233 25.57 -10.09 55.94
C ASP A 233 26.47 -9.44 57.01
N ASN A 234 27.29 -8.47 56.59
CA ASN A 234 28.35 -7.83 57.38
C ASN A 234 27.85 -7.01 58.58
N ARG A 235 26.54 -7.00 58.85
CA ARG A 235 25.94 -6.28 59.98
C ARG A 235 26.39 -6.84 61.32
N LEU A 236 26.37 -8.16 61.49
CA LEU A 236 26.80 -8.81 62.75
C LEU A 236 28.28 -8.58 63.04
N ASP A 237 29.12 -8.65 61.99
CA ASP A 237 30.56 -8.38 62.09
C ASP A 237 30.84 -6.99 62.69
N ARG A 238 30.09 -5.97 62.27
CA ARG A 238 30.21 -4.59 62.76
C ARG A 238 29.57 -4.40 64.14
N GLU A 239 28.39 -4.99 64.35
CA GLU A 239 27.62 -4.82 65.58
C GLU A 239 28.32 -5.44 66.79
N LEU A 240 28.95 -6.60 66.63
CA LEU A 240 29.63 -7.31 67.73
C LEU A 240 31.16 -7.16 67.71
N ASP A 241 31.72 -6.43 66.75
CA ASP A 241 33.17 -6.33 66.50
C ASP A 241 33.85 -7.70 66.45
N LEU A 242 33.36 -8.56 65.56
CA LEU A 242 33.86 -9.94 65.41
C LEU A 242 35.30 -10.01 64.90
N ASN A 243 35.92 -8.88 64.53
CA ASN A 243 37.36 -8.83 64.26
C ASN A 243 38.19 -8.96 65.55
N ARG A 244 37.67 -8.42 66.65
CA ARG A 244 38.34 -8.39 67.95
C ARG A 244 38.00 -9.61 68.79
N HIS A 245 36.76 -10.08 68.74
CA HIS A 245 36.31 -11.24 69.52
C HIS A 245 35.23 -12.04 68.79
N ASP A 246 35.57 -13.27 68.37
CA ASP A 246 34.68 -14.20 67.65
C ASP A 246 34.77 -15.61 68.30
N PRO A 247 34.09 -15.82 69.45
CA PRO A 247 34.22 -17.03 70.27
C PRO A 247 34.07 -18.35 69.51
N ILE A 248 33.10 -18.44 68.59
CA ILE A 248 32.81 -19.65 67.81
C ILE A 248 33.42 -19.61 66.40
N GLN A 249 34.27 -18.63 66.11
CA GLN A 249 34.91 -18.43 64.81
C GLN A 249 33.89 -18.37 63.66
N LEU A 250 32.77 -17.67 63.87
CA LEU A 250 31.65 -17.59 62.93
C LEU A 250 32.13 -17.11 61.54
N ARG A 251 33.06 -16.15 61.49
CA ARG A 251 33.60 -15.62 60.23
C ARG A 251 34.36 -16.67 59.44
N ARG A 252 35.23 -17.42 60.12
CA ARG A 252 36.00 -18.52 59.50
C ARG A 252 35.04 -19.59 58.98
N ARG A 253 34.07 -20.02 59.80
CA ARG A 253 33.09 -21.04 59.42
C ARG A 253 32.21 -20.59 58.25
N GLY A 254 31.80 -19.33 58.22
CA GLY A 254 31.08 -18.73 57.09
C GLY A 254 31.90 -18.73 55.81
N SER A 255 33.19 -18.37 55.88
CA SER A 255 34.10 -18.42 54.74
C SER A 255 34.34 -19.86 54.25
N ASP A 256 34.58 -20.80 55.16
CA ASP A 256 34.78 -22.22 54.83
C ASP A 256 33.54 -22.80 54.11
N LEU A 257 32.34 -22.47 54.60
CA LEU A 257 31.10 -22.89 53.96
C LEU A 257 30.92 -22.24 52.59
N THR A 258 31.24 -20.95 52.44
CA THR A 258 31.19 -20.24 51.15
C THR A 258 32.07 -20.92 50.10
N ASN A 259 33.29 -21.33 50.46
CA ASN A 259 34.18 -22.06 49.55
C ASN A 259 33.58 -23.40 49.11
N ARG A 260 32.97 -24.16 50.05
CA ARG A 260 32.28 -25.42 49.71
C ARG A 260 31.08 -25.23 48.79
N PHE A 261 30.34 -24.13 48.95
CA PHE A 261 29.28 -23.75 48.03
C PHE A 261 29.85 -23.48 46.63
N GLN A 262 30.96 -22.73 46.50
CA GLN A 262 31.61 -22.49 45.21
C GLN A 262 32.07 -23.79 44.53
N GLU A 263 32.68 -24.71 45.28
CA GLU A 263 33.04 -26.04 44.76
C GLU A 263 31.82 -26.82 44.26
N ARG A 264 30.71 -26.79 45.02
CA ARG A 264 29.48 -27.48 44.63
C ARG A 264 28.82 -26.85 43.41
N ARG A 265 28.81 -25.52 43.30
CA ARG A 265 28.35 -24.75 42.14
C ARG A 265 29.10 -25.21 40.89
N LEU A 266 30.44 -25.21 40.96
CA LEU A 266 31.28 -25.64 39.85
C LEU A 266 30.97 -27.08 39.42
N ALA A 267 30.78 -28.00 40.38
CA ALA A 267 30.44 -29.39 40.07
C ALA A 267 29.06 -29.53 39.38
N LEU A 268 28.05 -28.77 39.83
CA LEU A 268 26.73 -28.75 39.20
C LEU A 268 26.79 -28.17 37.78
N ASP A 269 27.50 -27.07 37.60
CA ASP A 269 27.63 -26.39 36.29
C ASP A 269 28.39 -27.29 35.30
N GLN A 270 29.45 -27.97 35.74
CA GLN A 270 30.18 -28.96 34.93
C GLN A 270 29.29 -30.13 34.53
N MET A 271 28.49 -30.68 35.45
CA MET A 271 27.57 -31.76 35.10
C MET A 271 26.49 -31.29 34.13
N TRP A 272 25.91 -30.11 34.36
CA TRP A 272 24.89 -29.54 33.49
C TRP A 272 25.40 -29.34 32.07
N ALA A 273 26.64 -28.84 31.92
CA ALA A 273 27.26 -28.67 30.62
C ALA A 273 27.50 -29.99 29.88
N ARG A 274 27.75 -31.09 30.60
CA ARG A 274 27.97 -32.44 30.04
C ARG A 274 26.69 -33.26 29.88
N LEU A 275 25.56 -32.77 30.36
CA LEU A 275 24.28 -33.47 30.35
C LEU A 275 23.86 -33.95 28.94
N PRO A 276 23.98 -33.15 27.86
CA PRO A 276 23.65 -33.61 26.51
C PRO A 276 24.52 -34.79 26.05
N GLU A 277 25.81 -34.79 26.40
CA GLU A 277 26.76 -35.85 26.06
C GLU A 277 26.41 -37.15 26.78
N ILE A 278 26.09 -37.08 28.08
CA ILE A 278 25.73 -38.27 28.87
C ILE A 278 24.47 -38.93 28.32
N PHE A 279 23.43 -38.14 28.04
CA PHE A 279 22.21 -38.68 27.43
C PHE A 279 22.48 -39.23 26.03
N TYR A 280 23.32 -38.58 25.23
CA TYR A 280 23.73 -39.09 23.93
C TYR A 280 24.42 -40.46 24.03
N THR A 281 25.40 -40.62 24.93
CA THR A 281 26.12 -41.88 25.12
C THR A 281 25.17 -43.01 25.56
N ARG A 282 24.26 -42.74 26.51
CA ARG A 282 23.21 -43.71 26.89
C ARG A 282 22.28 -44.06 25.72
N GLY A 283 21.94 -43.06 24.91
CA GLY A 283 21.14 -43.28 23.70
C GLY A 283 21.81 -44.18 22.69
N LEU A 284 23.12 -44.00 22.47
CA LEU A 284 23.94 -44.90 21.64
C LEU A 284 23.97 -46.32 22.19
N GLU A 285 24.24 -46.49 23.48
CA GLU A 285 24.27 -47.81 24.13
C GLU A 285 22.93 -48.55 23.95
N MET A 286 21.81 -47.87 24.24
CA MET A 286 20.47 -48.45 24.07
C MET A 286 20.18 -48.83 22.62
N ALA A 287 20.53 -47.96 21.66
CA ALA A 287 20.33 -48.22 20.25
C ALA A 287 21.22 -49.39 19.74
N MET A 288 22.47 -49.47 20.18
CA MET A 288 23.40 -50.56 19.83
C MET A 288 22.95 -51.92 20.38
N ASN A 289 22.30 -51.93 21.54
CA ASN A 289 21.73 -53.12 22.16
C ASN A 289 20.38 -53.54 21.55
N GLY A 290 19.97 -52.93 20.43
CA GLY A 290 18.73 -53.25 19.71
C GLY A 290 17.49 -52.54 20.25
N ASN A 291 17.60 -51.72 21.32
CA ASN A 291 16.50 -50.94 21.87
C ASN A 291 16.48 -49.52 21.28
N ALA A 292 16.15 -49.43 19.99
CA ALA A 292 16.09 -48.16 19.27
C ALA A 292 15.11 -47.14 19.89
N ARG A 293 13.99 -47.61 20.47
CA ARG A 293 13.00 -46.75 21.13
C ARG A 293 13.56 -46.07 22.37
N ALA A 294 14.23 -46.82 23.25
CA ALA A 294 14.89 -46.22 24.41
C ALA A 294 16.06 -45.32 23.98
N GLY A 295 16.78 -45.70 22.92
CA GLY A 295 17.81 -44.84 22.32
C GLY A 295 17.27 -43.48 21.89
N ARG A 296 16.13 -43.47 21.17
CA ARG A 296 15.41 -42.26 20.76
C ARG A 296 15.08 -41.35 21.95
N GLU A 297 14.49 -41.92 23.01
CA GLU A 297 14.13 -41.16 24.21
C GLU A 297 15.35 -40.45 24.82
N PHE A 298 16.49 -41.14 24.92
CA PHE A 298 17.72 -40.54 25.43
C PHE A 298 18.29 -39.46 24.50
N PHE A 299 18.24 -39.63 23.18
CA PHE A 299 18.62 -38.56 22.25
C PHE A 299 17.69 -37.33 22.39
N GLU A 300 16.40 -37.53 22.60
CA GLU A 300 15.46 -36.44 22.85
C GLU A 300 15.76 -35.72 24.18
N ARG A 301 16.08 -36.46 25.26
CA ARG A 301 16.53 -35.87 26.52
C ARG A 301 17.84 -35.07 26.37
N SER A 302 18.75 -35.55 25.52
CA SER A 302 19.96 -34.81 25.14
C SER A 302 19.61 -33.47 24.47
N LEU A 303 18.61 -33.45 23.59
CA LEU A 303 18.13 -32.22 22.94
C LEU A 303 17.30 -31.32 23.87
N GLN A 304 16.62 -31.87 24.88
CA GLN A 304 15.99 -31.07 25.93
C GLN A 304 17.05 -30.33 26.76
N ALA A 305 18.19 -30.97 27.03
CA ALA A 305 19.32 -30.34 27.73
C ALA A 305 20.06 -29.32 26.84
N ASN A 306 20.25 -29.62 25.56
CA ASN A 306 20.81 -28.68 24.58
C ASN A 306 20.18 -28.90 23.19
N PRO A 307 19.25 -28.03 22.76
CA PRO A 307 18.57 -28.16 21.47
C PRO A 307 19.48 -28.08 20.24
N ALA A 308 20.72 -27.59 20.38
CA ALA A 308 21.69 -27.48 19.29
C ALA A 308 22.73 -28.62 19.31
N PHE A 309 22.53 -29.66 20.13
CA PHE A 309 23.46 -30.78 20.25
C PHE A 309 23.38 -31.70 19.02
N ALA A 310 24.19 -31.39 18.01
CA ALA A 310 24.16 -32.01 16.69
C ALA A 310 24.31 -33.55 16.67
N PRO A 311 25.14 -34.21 17.51
CA PRO A 311 25.25 -35.66 17.49
C PRO A 311 23.91 -36.38 17.74
N SER A 312 23.08 -35.86 18.65
CA SER A 312 21.74 -36.43 18.91
C SER A 312 20.77 -36.20 17.74
N HIS A 313 20.84 -35.05 17.07
CA HIS A 313 20.08 -34.83 15.83
C HIS A 313 20.47 -35.82 14.73
N LEU A 314 21.76 -36.12 14.57
CA LEU A 314 22.23 -37.10 13.60
C LEU A 314 21.68 -38.49 13.89
N GLN A 315 21.75 -38.96 15.15
CA GLN A 315 21.27 -40.31 15.49
C GLN A 315 19.75 -40.43 15.34
N LEU A 316 18.99 -39.40 15.73
CA LEU A 316 17.54 -39.37 15.47
C LEU A 316 17.23 -39.42 13.97
N ALA A 317 17.97 -38.68 13.14
CA ALA A 317 17.79 -38.71 11.68
C ALA A 317 18.11 -40.10 11.11
N ARG A 318 19.14 -40.79 11.65
CA ARG A 318 19.47 -42.18 11.27
C ARG A 318 18.38 -43.17 11.66
N LEU A 319 17.76 -43.00 12.84
CA LEU A 319 16.63 -43.82 13.28
C LEU A 319 15.42 -43.60 12.37
N ASP A 320 15.07 -42.33 12.11
CA ASP A 320 13.98 -41.95 11.20
C ASP A 320 14.21 -42.55 9.80
N PHE A 321 15.43 -42.49 9.28
CA PHE A 321 15.79 -43.06 7.98
C PHE A 321 15.63 -44.60 7.95
N LYS A 322 16.10 -45.30 8.99
CA LYS A 322 15.97 -46.76 9.10
C LYS A 322 14.52 -47.22 9.20
N GLU A 323 13.66 -46.43 9.82
CA GLU A 323 12.22 -46.70 9.95
C GLU A 323 11.43 -46.35 8.67
N GLY A 324 12.08 -45.75 7.66
CA GLY A 324 11.46 -45.35 6.39
C GLY A 324 10.82 -43.96 6.42
N TYR A 325 10.97 -43.21 7.51
CA TYR A 325 10.52 -41.83 7.66
C TYR A 325 11.48 -40.86 6.93
N LEU A 326 11.52 -40.99 5.60
CA LEU A 326 12.52 -40.36 4.75
C LEU A 326 12.46 -38.83 4.79
N LYS A 327 11.25 -38.27 4.90
CA LYS A 327 11.02 -36.82 4.95
C LYS A 327 11.52 -36.23 6.26
N GLU A 328 11.20 -36.87 7.39
CA GLU A 328 11.60 -36.49 8.73
C GLU A 328 13.14 -36.58 8.87
N ALA A 329 13.72 -37.69 8.42
CA ALA A 329 15.17 -37.88 8.35
C ALA A 329 15.85 -36.80 7.50
N GLY A 330 15.28 -36.50 6.33
CA GLY A 330 15.77 -35.46 5.42
C GLY A 330 15.73 -34.08 6.07
N GLN A 331 14.59 -33.68 6.64
CA GLN A 331 14.47 -32.37 7.28
C GLN A 331 15.50 -32.20 8.41
N ARG A 332 15.61 -33.18 9.31
CA ARG A 332 16.53 -33.13 10.44
C ARG A 332 17.99 -33.10 9.98
N THR A 333 18.35 -33.88 8.96
CA THR A 333 19.70 -33.90 8.37
C THR A 333 20.04 -32.56 7.72
N ARG A 334 19.10 -31.95 6.99
CA ARG A 334 19.28 -30.63 6.38
C ARG A 334 19.46 -29.52 7.43
N GLU A 335 18.66 -29.55 8.49
CA GLU A 335 18.80 -28.60 9.61
C GLU A 335 20.16 -28.74 10.30
N LEU A 336 20.59 -29.99 10.56
CA LEU A 336 21.90 -30.30 11.11
C LEU A 336 23.04 -29.73 10.28
N LEU A 337 23.04 -29.94 8.95
CA LEU A 337 24.14 -29.52 8.09
C LEU A 337 24.17 -28.02 7.77
N ASN A 338 23.03 -27.33 7.85
CA ASN A 338 22.94 -25.92 7.46
C ASN A 338 22.89 -24.93 8.63
N ARG A 339 22.41 -25.34 9.81
CA ARG A 339 22.07 -24.41 10.90
C ARG A 339 22.74 -24.69 12.23
N MET A 340 23.36 -25.86 12.40
CA MET A 340 23.96 -26.25 13.68
C MET A 340 25.48 -26.12 13.64
N PRO A 341 26.12 -25.74 14.77
CA PRO A 341 27.56 -25.93 14.93
C PRO A 341 27.84 -27.43 15.07
N VAL A 342 28.53 -28.00 14.09
CA VAL A 342 28.83 -29.44 14.02
C VAL A 342 30.33 -29.67 14.07
N ASP A 343 30.77 -30.67 14.83
CA ASP A 343 32.15 -31.14 14.78
C ASP A 343 32.44 -31.88 13.45
N PRO A 344 33.71 -32.06 13.06
CA PRO A 344 34.06 -32.67 11.77
C PRO A 344 33.51 -34.09 11.57
N GLU A 345 33.39 -34.88 12.64
CA GLU A 345 32.91 -36.25 12.54
C GLU A 345 31.39 -36.27 12.33
N THR A 346 30.63 -35.52 13.14
CA THR A 346 29.18 -35.37 12.97
C THR A 346 28.84 -34.76 11.61
N HIS A 347 29.63 -33.81 11.12
CA HIS A 347 29.46 -33.24 9.79
C HIS A 347 29.62 -34.29 8.69
N ARG A 348 30.70 -35.09 8.74
CA ARG A 348 30.96 -36.15 7.76
C ARG A 348 29.83 -37.18 7.75
N TYR A 349 29.43 -37.66 8.93
CA TYR A 349 28.32 -38.62 9.04
C TYR A 349 26.98 -38.05 8.62
N GLY A 350 26.75 -36.75 8.83
CA GLY A 350 25.57 -36.04 8.33
C GLY A 350 25.56 -35.99 6.80
N GLN A 351 26.71 -35.71 6.17
CA GLN A 351 26.84 -35.73 4.71
C GLN A 351 26.61 -37.14 4.13
N GLU A 352 27.15 -38.18 4.77
CA GLU A 352 26.90 -39.57 4.37
C GLU A 352 25.41 -39.91 4.44
N LEU A 353 24.73 -39.57 5.55
CA LEU A 353 23.29 -39.78 5.67
C LEU A 353 22.49 -38.99 4.64
N ALA A 354 22.90 -37.75 4.33
CA ALA A 354 22.26 -36.96 3.27
C ALA A 354 22.37 -37.66 1.90
N LEU A 355 23.53 -38.22 1.56
CA LEU A 355 23.68 -38.99 0.33
C LEU A 355 22.80 -40.26 0.34
N ASP A 356 22.69 -40.95 1.47
CA ASP A 356 21.82 -42.12 1.59
C ASP A 356 20.34 -41.78 1.41
N ILE A 357 19.88 -40.66 1.98
CA ILE A 357 18.52 -40.13 1.83
C ILE A 357 18.24 -39.75 0.38
N GLN A 358 19.16 -39.04 -0.26
CA GLN A 358 19.07 -38.70 -1.68
C GLN A 358 18.95 -39.97 -2.55
N ASN A 359 19.81 -40.95 -2.32
CA ASN A 359 19.79 -42.21 -3.05
C ASN A 359 18.50 -43.00 -2.80
N ALA A 360 17.90 -42.90 -1.61
CA ALA A 360 16.61 -43.52 -1.33
C ALA A 360 15.48 -42.90 -2.16
N TYR A 361 15.44 -41.56 -2.29
CA TYR A 361 14.51 -40.89 -3.19
C TYR A 361 14.70 -41.31 -4.65
N VAL A 362 15.94 -41.38 -5.13
CA VAL A 362 16.27 -41.85 -6.48
C VAL A 362 15.77 -43.28 -6.71
N ARG A 363 16.08 -44.21 -5.80
CA ARG A 363 15.62 -45.62 -5.89
C ARG A 363 14.09 -45.74 -5.90
N GLN A 364 13.39 -44.94 -5.11
CA GLN A 364 11.92 -44.90 -5.14
C GLN A 364 11.41 -44.39 -6.50
N GLY A 365 12.04 -43.35 -7.05
CA GLY A 365 11.77 -42.85 -8.41
C GLY A 365 11.97 -43.92 -9.49
N GLU A 366 13.10 -44.63 -9.45
CA GLU A 366 13.42 -45.73 -10.38
C GLU A 366 12.41 -46.87 -10.28
N GLN A 367 12.03 -47.27 -9.06
CA GLN A 367 11.01 -48.29 -8.85
C GLN A 367 9.64 -47.87 -9.45
N LEU A 368 9.26 -46.61 -9.29
CA LEU A 368 8.01 -46.06 -9.84
C LEU A 368 8.07 -45.96 -11.38
N ASN A 369 9.22 -45.62 -11.94
CA ASN A 369 9.46 -45.67 -13.39
C ASN A 369 9.26 -47.08 -13.94
N ASN A 370 9.85 -48.09 -13.29
CA ASN A 370 9.70 -49.50 -13.67
C ASN A 370 8.25 -50.02 -13.56
N GLN A 371 7.42 -49.37 -12.72
CA GLN A 371 5.99 -49.66 -12.60
C GLN A 371 5.10 -48.88 -13.61
N GLY A 372 5.69 -48.03 -14.45
CA GLY A 372 4.94 -47.14 -15.35
C GLY A 372 4.24 -45.97 -14.64
N LYS A 373 4.52 -45.75 -13.34
CA LYS A 373 3.94 -44.68 -12.52
C LYS A 373 4.77 -43.40 -12.66
N TYR A 374 4.97 -42.96 -13.89
CA TYR A 374 5.95 -41.92 -14.24
C TYR A 374 5.73 -40.58 -13.55
N ARG A 375 4.48 -40.17 -13.28
CA ARG A 375 4.20 -38.92 -12.54
C ARG A 375 4.72 -38.98 -11.10
N GLN A 376 4.48 -40.09 -10.41
CA GLN A 376 4.97 -40.30 -9.04
C GLN A 376 6.50 -40.46 -9.04
N ALA A 377 7.06 -41.11 -10.05
CA ALA A 377 8.50 -41.23 -10.20
C ALA A 377 9.17 -39.85 -10.31
N LEU A 378 8.60 -38.97 -11.16
CA LEU A 378 9.07 -37.60 -11.33
C LEU A 378 9.09 -36.84 -10.00
N GLU A 379 8.04 -36.94 -9.20
CA GLU A 379 7.98 -36.32 -7.87
C GLU A 379 9.12 -36.79 -6.95
N GLN A 380 9.46 -38.09 -6.95
CA GLN A 380 10.56 -38.62 -6.14
C GLN A 380 11.93 -38.12 -6.59
N PHE A 381 12.17 -38.05 -7.90
CA PHE A 381 13.42 -37.49 -8.43
C PHE A 381 13.55 -35.99 -8.14
N GLU A 382 12.46 -35.23 -8.20
CA GLU A 382 12.47 -33.83 -7.81
C GLU A 382 12.73 -33.65 -6.32
N GLN A 383 12.18 -34.52 -5.46
CA GLN A 383 12.52 -34.54 -4.04
C GLN A 383 14.02 -34.82 -3.81
N ALA A 384 14.62 -35.75 -4.54
CA ALA A 384 16.06 -36.01 -4.47
C ALA A 384 16.89 -34.76 -4.86
N ARG A 385 16.50 -34.10 -5.95
CA ARG A 385 17.14 -32.87 -6.45
C ARG A 385 17.05 -31.74 -5.44
N ASP A 386 15.85 -31.47 -4.93
CA ASP A 386 15.57 -30.33 -4.07
C ASP A 386 16.15 -30.54 -2.67
N PHE A 387 16.12 -31.77 -2.16
CA PHE A 387 16.79 -32.14 -0.92
C PHE A 387 18.30 -31.86 -1.00
N CYS A 388 18.95 -32.32 -2.07
CA CYS A 388 20.38 -32.11 -2.25
C CYS A 388 20.76 -30.63 -2.37
N ARG A 389 20.05 -29.88 -3.23
CA ARG A 389 20.27 -28.44 -3.40
C ARG A 389 19.98 -27.65 -2.12
N GLY A 390 19.14 -28.18 -1.25
CA GLY A 390 18.82 -27.62 0.04
C GLY A 390 19.93 -27.73 1.08
N ILE A 391 21.04 -28.42 0.82
CA ILE A 391 22.16 -28.60 1.76
C ILE A 391 23.42 -27.95 1.16
N SER A 392 23.92 -26.88 1.79
CA SER A 392 25.01 -26.08 1.22
C SER A 392 26.35 -26.81 1.19
N SER A 393 26.60 -27.70 2.15
CA SER A 393 27.84 -28.48 2.26
C SER A 393 27.87 -29.72 1.37
N LEU A 394 26.78 -30.03 0.64
CA LEU A 394 26.66 -31.25 -0.13
C LEU A 394 26.95 -31.01 -1.61
N ARG A 395 27.89 -31.78 -2.17
CA ARG A 395 28.14 -31.77 -3.62
C ARG A 395 27.15 -32.69 -4.32
N CYS A 396 26.13 -32.09 -4.92
CA CYS A 396 25.14 -32.79 -5.72
C CYS A 396 25.73 -33.45 -6.97
N ARG A 397 25.19 -34.63 -7.33
CA ARG A 397 25.45 -35.35 -8.59
C ARG A 397 24.15 -35.44 -9.40
N PRO A 398 23.85 -34.42 -10.23
CA PRO A 398 22.58 -34.34 -10.97
C PRO A 398 22.28 -35.55 -11.83
N GLU A 399 23.31 -36.26 -12.29
CA GLU A 399 23.23 -37.44 -13.12
C GLU A 399 22.37 -38.55 -12.48
N LEU A 400 22.31 -38.60 -11.14
CA LEU A 400 21.53 -39.60 -10.40
C LEU A 400 20.01 -39.46 -10.53
N TRP A 401 19.49 -38.28 -10.87
CA TRP A 401 18.05 -38.09 -11.05
C TRP A 401 17.69 -37.54 -12.43
N ASP A 402 18.59 -36.85 -13.13
CA ASP A 402 18.27 -36.25 -14.42
C ASP A 402 17.91 -37.32 -15.48
N GLU A 403 18.60 -38.47 -15.48
CA GLU A 403 18.25 -39.62 -16.33
C GLU A 403 16.88 -40.19 -15.97
N GLY A 404 16.59 -40.34 -14.68
CA GLY A 404 15.30 -40.82 -14.17
C GLY A 404 14.13 -39.88 -14.50
N ILE A 405 14.37 -38.56 -14.42
CA ILE A 405 13.43 -37.50 -14.81
C ILE A 405 13.17 -37.56 -16.30
N ALA A 406 14.22 -37.69 -17.12
CA ALA A 406 14.09 -37.80 -18.57
C ALA A 406 13.26 -39.04 -18.94
N PHE A 407 13.56 -40.19 -18.33
CA PHE A 407 12.82 -41.42 -18.53
C PHE A 407 11.34 -41.28 -18.13
N ALA A 408 11.05 -40.69 -16.96
CA ALA A 408 9.69 -40.45 -16.50
C ALA A 408 8.91 -39.55 -17.46
N LYS A 409 9.52 -38.46 -17.93
CA LYS A 409 8.90 -37.53 -18.89
C LYS A 409 8.58 -38.22 -20.21
N SER A 410 9.52 -39.00 -20.75
CA SER A 410 9.30 -39.80 -21.96
C SER A 410 8.19 -40.83 -21.76
N GLY A 411 8.15 -41.50 -20.61
CA GLY A 411 7.06 -42.42 -20.27
C GLY A 411 5.67 -41.77 -20.19
N ILE A 412 5.57 -40.54 -19.64
CA ILE A 412 4.31 -39.77 -19.63
C ILE A 412 3.88 -39.44 -21.06
N TYR A 413 4.81 -39.00 -21.90
CA TYR A 413 4.55 -38.71 -23.30
C TYR A 413 4.07 -39.94 -24.07
N ASP A 414 4.74 -41.08 -23.88
CA ASP A 414 4.36 -42.35 -24.51
C ASP A 414 2.97 -42.82 -24.06
N ASN A 415 2.61 -42.63 -22.79
CA ASN A 415 1.25 -42.92 -22.31
C ASN A 415 0.22 -42.04 -23.02
N LEU A 416 0.46 -40.73 -23.15
CA LEU A 416 -0.45 -39.83 -23.88
C LEU A 416 -0.64 -40.26 -25.34
N LEU A 417 0.44 -40.65 -26.02
CA LEU A 417 0.38 -41.16 -27.39
C LEU A 417 -0.39 -42.48 -27.49
N ARG A 418 -0.14 -43.41 -26.56
CA ARG A 418 -0.82 -44.72 -26.51
C ARG A 418 -2.31 -44.54 -26.27
N ASP A 419 -2.69 -43.75 -25.28
CA ASP A 419 -4.07 -43.46 -24.95
C ASP A 419 -4.78 -42.75 -26.10
N GLY A 420 -4.08 -41.81 -26.77
CA GLY A 420 -4.59 -41.10 -27.94
C GLY A 420 -4.83 -42.03 -29.13
N ARG A 421 -3.90 -42.96 -29.40
CA ARG A 421 -4.08 -44.02 -30.43
C ARG A 421 -5.22 -44.97 -30.08
N GLN A 422 -5.36 -45.33 -28.81
CA GLN A 422 -6.47 -46.16 -28.35
C GLN A 422 -7.82 -45.45 -28.55
N ALA A 423 -7.93 -44.17 -28.18
CA ALA A 423 -9.12 -43.37 -28.41
C ALA A 423 -9.45 -43.25 -29.91
N LEU A 424 -8.44 -43.08 -30.76
CA LEU A 424 -8.60 -43.06 -32.21
C LEU A 424 -9.14 -44.41 -32.73
N ASN A 425 -8.58 -45.54 -32.28
CA ASN A 425 -9.06 -46.87 -32.66
C ASN A 425 -10.50 -47.14 -32.20
N GLN A 426 -10.91 -46.55 -31.08
CA GLN A 426 -12.28 -46.61 -30.55
C GLN A 426 -13.24 -45.63 -31.25
N LYS A 427 -12.78 -44.89 -32.27
CA LYS A 427 -13.52 -43.82 -32.96
C LYS A 427 -13.96 -42.66 -32.05
N ASN A 428 -13.34 -42.53 -30.88
CA ASN A 428 -13.54 -41.38 -30.00
C ASN A 428 -12.62 -40.23 -30.43
N LEU A 429 -12.95 -39.61 -31.55
CA LEU A 429 -12.10 -38.62 -32.22
C LEU A 429 -11.82 -37.39 -31.35
N THR A 430 -12.80 -36.94 -30.58
CA THR A 430 -12.64 -35.79 -29.67
C THR A 430 -11.58 -36.05 -28.61
N GLN A 431 -11.63 -37.22 -27.97
CA GLN A 431 -10.63 -37.59 -26.96
C GLN A 431 -9.25 -37.84 -27.59
N ALA A 432 -9.21 -38.47 -28.76
CA ALA A 432 -7.97 -38.70 -29.49
C ALA A 432 -7.27 -37.39 -29.89
N GLU A 433 -8.03 -36.41 -30.40
CA GLU A 433 -7.53 -35.08 -30.74
C GLU A 433 -6.98 -34.36 -29.51
N LYS A 434 -7.71 -34.39 -28.39
CA LYS A 434 -7.28 -33.80 -27.13
C LYS A 434 -5.95 -34.39 -26.66
N LEU A 435 -5.84 -35.72 -26.61
CA LEU A 435 -4.62 -36.41 -26.19
C LEU A 435 -3.44 -36.15 -27.14
N ALA A 436 -3.68 -36.07 -28.45
CA ALA A 436 -2.64 -35.73 -29.43
C ALA A 436 -2.11 -34.30 -29.22
N LYS A 437 -2.99 -33.32 -28.96
CA LYS A 437 -2.60 -31.94 -28.63
C LYS A 437 -1.88 -31.85 -27.29
N GLU A 438 -2.35 -32.55 -26.27
CA GLU A 438 -1.67 -32.63 -24.96
C GLU A 438 -0.28 -33.24 -25.10
N ALA A 439 -0.13 -34.34 -25.84
CA ALA A 439 1.16 -34.95 -26.14
C ALA A 439 2.09 -33.96 -26.88
N GLN A 440 1.58 -33.27 -27.90
CA GLN A 440 2.34 -32.27 -28.66
C GLN A 440 2.86 -31.15 -27.75
N GLN A 441 1.99 -30.59 -26.91
CA GLN A 441 2.38 -29.55 -25.97
C GLN A 441 3.35 -30.07 -24.91
N TYR A 442 3.15 -31.28 -24.41
CA TYR A 442 4.00 -31.90 -23.41
C TYR A 442 5.43 -32.10 -23.94
N ALA A 443 5.58 -32.59 -25.16
CA ALA A 443 6.88 -32.72 -25.84
C ALA A 443 7.58 -31.35 -25.98
N ARG A 444 6.86 -30.32 -26.45
CA ARG A 444 7.40 -28.95 -26.61
C ARG A 444 7.88 -28.34 -25.29
N ASN A 445 7.20 -28.64 -24.19
CA ASN A 445 7.55 -28.15 -22.86
C ASN A 445 8.72 -28.93 -22.22
N ASN A 446 9.07 -30.11 -22.75
CA ASN A 446 10.05 -31.02 -22.15
C ASN A 446 11.15 -31.43 -23.14
N LYS A 447 11.66 -30.48 -23.94
CA LYS A 447 12.66 -30.71 -24.99
C LYS A 447 13.97 -31.36 -24.54
N THR A 448 14.31 -31.25 -23.26
CA THR A 448 15.52 -31.88 -22.71
C THR A 448 15.37 -33.40 -22.55
N ALA A 449 14.13 -33.90 -22.53
CA ALA A 449 13.83 -35.33 -22.40
C ALA A 449 13.17 -35.91 -23.66
N ILE A 450 12.49 -35.06 -24.45
CA ILE A 450 11.73 -35.46 -25.64
C ILE A 450 12.25 -34.68 -26.84
N ASP A 451 12.91 -35.40 -27.75
CA ASP A 451 13.62 -34.79 -28.89
C ASP A 451 12.69 -34.12 -29.91
N SER A 452 11.46 -34.62 -30.07
CA SER A 452 10.52 -34.13 -31.08
C SER A 452 9.06 -34.40 -30.71
N ASP A 453 8.15 -33.55 -31.20
CA ASP A 453 6.71 -33.75 -31.13
C ASP A 453 6.14 -34.49 -32.38
N ALA A 454 6.99 -34.99 -33.27
CA ALA A 454 6.59 -35.60 -34.55
C ALA A 454 5.57 -36.75 -34.41
N ALA A 455 5.70 -37.58 -33.38
CA ALA A 455 4.76 -38.68 -33.14
C ALA A 455 3.36 -38.17 -32.73
N ALA A 456 3.30 -37.10 -31.93
CA ALA A 456 2.05 -36.43 -31.55
C ALA A 456 1.42 -35.70 -32.75
N THR A 457 2.24 -35.03 -33.56
CA THR A 457 1.80 -34.39 -34.80
C THR A 457 1.23 -35.40 -35.80
N THR A 458 1.87 -36.58 -35.92
CA THR A 458 1.37 -37.68 -36.76
C THR A 458 0.03 -38.20 -36.24
N LEU A 459 -0.08 -38.46 -34.93
CA LEU A 459 -1.34 -38.89 -34.32
C LEU A 459 -2.46 -37.87 -34.54
N LEU A 460 -2.18 -36.57 -34.38
CA LEU A 460 -3.17 -35.52 -34.64
C LEU A 460 -3.61 -35.53 -36.11
N ARG A 461 -2.67 -35.67 -37.05
CA ARG A 461 -2.97 -35.79 -38.47
C ARG A 461 -3.86 -37.00 -38.76
N ASP A 462 -3.59 -38.15 -38.14
CA ASP A 462 -4.39 -39.38 -38.32
C ASP A 462 -5.81 -39.22 -37.76
N VAL A 463 -5.98 -38.52 -36.63
CA VAL A 463 -7.30 -38.14 -36.11
C VAL A 463 -8.03 -37.26 -37.11
N GLN A 464 -7.38 -36.21 -37.62
CA GLN A 464 -7.98 -35.28 -38.57
C GLN A 464 -8.31 -35.96 -39.91
N GLN A 465 -7.55 -36.98 -40.33
CA GLN A 465 -7.87 -37.80 -41.49
C GLN A 465 -9.21 -38.54 -41.33
N GLN A 466 -9.54 -39.03 -40.13
CA GLN A 466 -10.85 -39.64 -39.86
C GLN A 466 -11.98 -38.59 -39.79
N VAL A 467 -11.73 -37.43 -39.18
CA VAL A 467 -12.69 -36.32 -39.15
C VAL A 467 -13.02 -35.85 -40.57
N TYR A 468 -12.00 -35.69 -41.42
CA TYR A 468 -12.15 -35.43 -42.84
C TYR A 468 -13.03 -36.50 -43.52
N GLY A 469 -12.74 -37.77 -43.28
CA GLY A 469 -13.55 -38.90 -43.79
C GLY A 469 -15.03 -38.79 -43.40
N ASN A 470 -15.33 -38.42 -42.15
CA ASN A 470 -16.69 -38.21 -41.66
C ASN A 470 -17.38 -37.05 -42.39
N HIS A 471 -16.72 -35.89 -42.55
CA HIS A 471 -17.28 -34.78 -43.33
C HIS A 471 -17.59 -35.16 -44.79
N MET A 472 -16.73 -35.96 -45.42
CA MET A 472 -16.98 -36.47 -46.76
C MET A 472 -18.16 -37.45 -46.81
N ALA A 473 -18.34 -38.28 -45.79
CA ALA A 473 -19.48 -39.19 -45.67
C ALA A 473 -20.79 -38.41 -45.43
N ASP A 474 -20.76 -37.41 -44.54
CA ASP A 474 -21.89 -36.56 -44.22
C ASP A 474 -22.33 -35.74 -45.43
N GLY A 475 -21.37 -35.16 -46.15
CA GLY A 475 -21.63 -34.47 -47.41
C GLY A 475 -22.29 -35.38 -48.44
N ARG A 476 -21.83 -36.64 -48.58
CA ARG A 476 -22.45 -37.61 -49.50
C ARG A 476 -23.88 -38.00 -49.07
N ARG A 477 -24.12 -38.20 -47.77
CA ARG A 477 -25.47 -38.47 -47.25
C ARG A 477 -26.42 -37.30 -47.50
N ALA A 478 -25.97 -36.07 -47.23
CA ALA A 478 -26.74 -34.87 -47.51
C ALA A 478 -27.01 -34.69 -49.01
N LEU A 479 -26.03 -34.99 -49.87
CA LEU A 479 -26.17 -34.93 -51.32
C LEU A 479 -27.22 -35.94 -51.83
N GLN A 480 -27.19 -37.18 -51.33
CA GLN A 480 -28.21 -38.20 -51.62
C GLN A 480 -29.60 -37.77 -51.15
N GLY A 481 -29.68 -37.09 -50.01
CA GLY A 481 -30.92 -36.51 -49.47
C GLY A 481 -31.38 -35.22 -50.15
N SER A 482 -30.73 -34.77 -51.24
CA SER A 482 -31.00 -33.48 -51.91
C SER A 482 -30.86 -32.24 -51.02
N GLN A 483 -30.15 -32.37 -49.89
CA GLN A 483 -29.82 -31.29 -48.97
C GLN A 483 -28.54 -30.58 -49.43
N PHE A 484 -28.58 -29.97 -50.61
CA PHE A 484 -27.38 -29.49 -51.30
C PHE A 484 -26.56 -28.45 -50.52
N LYS A 485 -27.20 -27.57 -49.75
CA LYS A 485 -26.51 -26.59 -48.88
C LYS A 485 -25.71 -27.28 -47.76
N ALA A 486 -26.32 -28.25 -47.08
CA ALA A 486 -25.67 -29.03 -46.02
C ALA A 486 -24.54 -29.92 -46.58
N ALA A 487 -24.76 -30.48 -47.77
CA ALA A 487 -23.73 -31.24 -48.49
C ALA A 487 -22.52 -30.36 -48.81
N LEU A 488 -22.75 -29.19 -49.41
CA LEU A 488 -21.70 -28.23 -49.74
C LEU A 488 -20.92 -27.81 -48.50
N GLN A 489 -21.60 -27.43 -47.42
CA GLN A 489 -20.97 -27.06 -46.15
C GLN A 489 -20.08 -28.18 -45.59
N SER A 490 -20.56 -29.42 -45.58
CA SER A 490 -19.81 -30.57 -45.08
C SER A 490 -18.53 -30.82 -45.89
N PHE A 491 -18.63 -30.75 -47.22
CA PHE A 491 -17.47 -30.90 -48.11
C PHE A 491 -16.48 -29.74 -47.97
N GLU A 492 -16.95 -28.51 -47.73
CA GLU A 492 -16.06 -27.36 -47.49
C GLU A 492 -15.29 -27.49 -46.18
N GLN A 493 -15.95 -27.95 -45.11
CA GLN A 493 -15.29 -28.27 -43.84
C GLN A 493 -14.21 -29.35 -44.04
N GLY A 494 -14.53 -30.41 -44.78
CA GLY A 494 -13.55 -31.41 -45.18
C GLY A 494 -12.37 -30.83 -45.97
N LYS A 495 -12.64 -29.96 -46.96
CA LYS A 495 -11.59 -29.30 -47.75
C LYS A 495 -10.68 -28.41 -46.91
N SER A 496 -11.24 -27.66 -45.96
CA SER A 496 -10.45 -26.83 -45.03
C SER A 496 -9.52 -27.70 -44.19
N LEU A 497 -10.07 -28.73 -43.53
CA LEU A 497 -9.28 -29.66 -42.72
C LEU A 497 -8.15 -30.33 -43.51
N ALA A 498 -8.43 -30.72 -44.76
CA ALA A 498 -7.42 -31.33 -45.61
C ALA A 498 -6.26 -30.38 -45.94
N SER A 499 -6.55 -29.09 -46.13
CA SER A 499 -5.53 -28.06 -46.31
C SER A 499 -4.75 -27.83 -45.02
N ASP A 500 -5.45 -27.62 -43.90
CA ASP A 500 -4.86 -27.23 -42.62
C ASP A 500 -3.89 -28.29 -42.06
N PHE A 501 -4.19 -29.57 -42.30
CA PHE A 501 -3.39 -30.69 -41.80
C PHE A 501 -2.64 -31.45 -42.90
N SER A 502 -2.64 -30.96 -44.14
CA SER A 502 -2.01 -31.64 -45.30
C SER A 502 -2.44 -33.10 -45.42
N LEU A 503 -3.75 -33.34 -45.38
CA LEU A 503 -4.36 -34.67 -45.37
C LEU A 503 -4.40 -35.30 -46.76
N MET A 504 -4.60 -36.61 -46.80
CA MET A 504 -4.85 -37.32 -48.06
C MET A 504 -6.29 -37.06 -48.52
N VAL A 505 -6.44 -36.23 -49.56
CA VAL A 505 -7.72 -35.87 -50.17
C VAL A 505 -8.26 -37.02 -51.02
N GLN A 506 -9.57 -37.28 -50.93
CA GLN A 506 -10.24 -38.28 -51.76
C GLN A 506 -10.33 -37.82 -53.23
N PRO A 507 -10.12 -38.72 -54.22
CA PRO A 507 -10.07 -38.34 -55.63
C PRO A 507 -11.34 -37.68 -56.17
N ASP A 508 -12.50 -37.97 -55.58
CA ASP A 508 -13.80 -37.46 -56.00
C ASP A 508 -14.22 -36.17 -55.26
N ALA A 509 -13.42 -35.66 -54.32
CA ALA A 509 -13.81 -34.55 -53.45
C ALA A 509 -14.16 -33.26 -54.21
N GLU A 510 -13.39 -32.89 -55.23
CA GLU A 510 -13.69 -31.72 -56.05
C GLU A 510 -14.97 -31.89 -56.88
N ASN A 511 -15.20 -33.11 -57.39
CA ASN A 511 -16.40 -33.42 -58.14
C ASN A 511 -17.64 -33.37 -57.24
N LEU A 512 -17.55 -33.87 -56.00
CA LEU A 512 -18.63 -33.80 -55.02
C LEU A 512 -18.96 -32.36 -54.61
N LEU A 513 -17.95 -31.51 -54.42
CA LEU A 513 -18.13 -30.08 -54.20
C LEU A 513 -18.89 -29.42 -55.36
N ARG A 514 -18.51 -29.73 -56.61
CA ARG A 514 -19.22 -29.24 -57.81
C ARG A 514 -20.67 -29.73 -57.87
N GLN A 515 -20.91 -31.02 -57.58
CA GLN A 515 -22.25 -31.62 -57.59
C GLN A 515 -23.17 -30.98 -56.54
N ALA A 516 -22.64 -30.65 -55.35
CA ALA A 516 -23.38 -29.96 -54.32
C ALA A 516 -23.59 -28.46 -54.63
N ALA A 517 -22.57 -27.78 -55.16
CA ALA A 517 -22.62 -26.35 -55.45
C ALA A 517 -23.57 -25.97 -56.59
N ARG A 518 -23.65 -26.80 -57.64
CA ARG A 518 -24.47 -26.53 -58.83
C ARG A 518 -25.95 -26.24 -58.52
N PRO A 519 -26.70 -27.10 -57.80
CA PRO A 519 -28.10 -26.82 -57.45
C PRO A 519 -28.26 -25.65 -56.47
N VAL A 520 -27.30 -25.41 -55.56
CA VAL A 520 -27.32 -24.24 -54.68
C VAL A 520 -27.23 -22.95 -55.50
N LEU A 521 -26.36 -22.92 -56.52
CA LEU A 521 -26.24 -21.78 -57.41
C LEU A 521 -27.50 -21.59 -58.28
N LEU A 522 -28.14 -22.67 -58.74
CA LEU A 522 -29.41 -22.58 -59.45
C LEU A 522 -30.52 -21.96 -58.59
N GLU A 523 -30.60 -22.35 -57.31
CA GLU A 523 -31.54 -21.75 -56.34
C GLU A 523 -31.25 -20.26 -56.14
N MET A 524 -29.98 -19.87 -55.96
CA MET A 524 -29.58 -18.47 -55.85
C MET A 524 -29.92 -17.67 -57.11
N ILE A 525 -29.72 -18.23 -58.31
CA ILE A 525 -30.09 -17.58 -59.57
C ILE A 525 -31.59 -17.35 -59.62
N ALA A 526 -32.40 -18.36 -59.27
CA ALA A 526 -33.86 -18.24 -59.24
C ALA A 526 -34.32 -17.16 -58.25
N GLN A 527 -33.70 -17.08 -57.07
CA GLN A 527 -33.96 -16.02 -56.09
C GLN A 527 -33.60 -14.64 -56.65
N GLY A 528 -32.48 -14.52 -57.38
CA GLY A 528 -32.09 -13.28 -58.03
C GLY A 528 -33.09 -12.83 -59.09
N GLN A 529 -33.67 -13.78 -59.83
CA GLN A 529 -34.69 -13.49 -60.84
C GLN A 529 -35.96 -12.97 -60.18
N LEU A 530 -36.37 -13.55 -59.05
CA LEU A 530 -37.50 -13.05 -58.26
C LEU A 530 -37.25 -11.62 -57.76
N GLN A 531 -36.04 -11.32 -57.29
CA GLN A 531 -35.65 -9.97 -56.86
C GLN A 531 -35.69 -8.97 -58.03
N ALA A 532 -35.14 -9.34 -59.19
CA ALA A 532 -35.18 -8.51 -60.38
C ALA A 532 -36.64 -8.21 -60.80
N ASN A 533 -37.50 -9.23 -60.84
CA ASN A 533 -38.92 -9.07 -61.18
C ASN A 533 -39.71 -8.23 -60.16
N ALA A 534 -39.30 -8.26 -58.88
CA ALA A 534 -39.86 -7.45 -57.81
C ALA A 534 -39.29 -6.02 -57.75
N ASN A 535 -38.52 -5.61 -58.77
CA ASN A 535 -37.81 -4.33 -58.84
C ASN A 535 -36.80 -4.08 -57.68
N GLN A 536 -36.28 -5.15 -57.08
CA GLN A 536 -35.24 -5.15 -56.04
C GLN A 536 -33.85 -5.28 -56.68
N LEU A 537 -33.52 -4.34 -57.56
CA LEU A 537 -32.33 -4.40 -58.42
C LEU A 537 -30.99 -4.41 -57.66
N PRO A 538 -30.80 -3.63 -56.57
CA PRO A 538 -29.57 -3.72 -55.79
C PRO A 538 -29.33 -5.11 -55.21
N GLN A 539 -30.38 -5.73 -54.65
CA GLN A 539 -30.31 -7.09 -54.10
C GLN A 539 -30.00 -8.11 -55.19
N ALA A 540 -30.67 -8.00 -56.35
CA ALA A 540 -30.44 -8.89 -57.49
C ALA A 540 -28.99 -8.79 -58.01
N ARG A 541 -28.41 -7.57 -58.07
CA ARG A 541 -27.00 -7.35 -58.45
C ARG A 541 -26.02 -7.92 -57.42
N THR A 542 -26.28 -7.74 -56.13
CA THR A 542 -25.46 -8.35 -55.08
C THR A 542 -25.46 -9.86 -55.20
N LEU A 543 -26.63 -10.47 -55.38
CA LEU A 543 -26.76 -11.91 -55.54
C LEU A 543 -26.07 -12.40 -56.81
N ALA A 544 -26.18 -11.67 -57.92
CA ALA A 544 -25.46 -11.96 -59.15
C ALA A 544 -23.93 -11.96 -58.95
N GLY A 545 -23.39 -10.98 -58.21
CA GLY A 545 -21.97 -10.93 -57.87
C GLY A 545 -21.51 -12.12 -56.99
N GLN A 546 -22.33 -12.52 -56.02
CA GLN A 546 -22.06 -13.70 -55.19
C GLN A 546 -22.04 -14.99 -56.02
N ILE A 547 -23.00 -15.15 -56.95
CA ILE A 547 -23.07 -16.30 -57.85
C ILE A 547 -21.79 -16.41 -58.70
N THR A 548 -21.32 -15.30 -59.29
CA THR A 548 -20.07 -15.26 -60.06
C THR A 548 -18.88 -15.75 -59.24
N ASN A 549 -18.72 -15.25 -58.00
CA ASN A 549 -17.63 -15.65 -57.12
C ASN A 549 -17.67 -17.15 -56.78
N LEU A 550 -18.86 -17.69 -56.54
CA LEU A 550 -19.04 -19.11 -56.26
C LEU A 550 -18.83 -19.99 -57.50
N GLN A 551 -19.26 -19.53 -58.70
CA GLN A 551 -18.94 -20.21 -59.95
C GLN A 551 -17.42 -20.33 -60.16
N ILE A 552 -16.66 -19.27 -59.85
CA ILE A 552 -15.20 -19.31 -59.90
C ILE A 552 -14.64 -20.29 -58.86
N ARG A 553 -15.07 -20.14 -57.59
CA ARG A 553 -14.57 -20.94 -56.46
C ARG A 553 -14.72 -22.45 -56.65
N TYR A 554 -15.81 -22.88 -57.28
CA TYR A 554 -16.08 -24.30 -57.51
C TYR A 554 -15.74 -24.77 -58.94
N GLY A 555 -15.24 -23.89 -59.81
CA GLY A 555 -14.89 -24.24 -61.19
C GLY A 555 -16.12 -24.54 -62.07
N LEU A 556 -17.21 -23.81 -61.86
CA LEU A 556 -18.50 -23.93 -62.56
C LEU A 556 -18.74 -22.77 -63.55
N ILE A 557 -17.70 -22.04 -63.94
CA ILE A 557 -17.76 -20.89 -64.88
C ILE A 557 -18.21 -21.32 -66.29
N ASN A 558 -17.98 -22.59 -66.67
CA ASN A 558 -18.32 -23.12 -67.99
C ASN A 558 -19.51 -24.10 -67.95
N ASP A 559 -20.29 -24.10 -66.85
CA ASP A 559 -21.48 -24.95 -66.75
C ASP A 559 -22.61 -24.34 -67.59
N LYS A 560 -22.86 -24.95 -68.76
CA LYS A 560 -23.85 -24.47 -69.74
C LYS A 560 -25.23 -24.16 -69.14
N LEU A 561 -25.68 -24.92 -68.13
CA LEU A 561 -26.98 -24.70 -67.52
C LEU A 561 -26.97 -23.48 -66.60
N LEU A 562 -25.96 -23.37 -65.74
CA LEU A 562 -25.78 -22.20 -64.88
C LEU A 562 -25.59 -20.93 -65.72
N ASP A 563 -24.75 -20.98 -66.75
CA ASP A 563 -24.49 -19.84 -67.63
C ASP A 563 -25.73 -19.40 -68.42
N GLY A 564 -26.58 -20.36 -68.81
CA GLY A 564 -27.89 -20.06 -69.41
C GLY A 564 -28.77 -19.29 -68.43
N LYS A 565 -29.00 -19.85 -67.23
CA LYS A 565 -29.86 -19.25 -66.20
C LYS A 565 -29.33 -17.93 -65.66
N PHE A 566 -28.01 -17.81 -65.50
CA PHE A 566 -27.36 -16.59 -65.05
C PHE A 566 -27.48 -15.47 -66.09
N ARG A 567 -27.31 -15.78 -67.39
CA ARG A 567 -27.59 -14.80 -68.46
C ARG A 567 -29.04 -14.34 -68.45
N ASP A 568 -29.99 -15.23 -68.19
CA ASP A 568 -31.40 -14.85 -68.06
C ASP A 568 -31.61 -13.90 -66.87
N LEU A 569 -30.95 -14.13 -65.73
CA LEU A 569 -30.94 -13.21 -64.59
C LEU A 569 -30.35 -11.84 -64.97
N SER A 570 -29.16 -11.80 -65.58
CA SER A 570 -28.53 -10.55 -65.99
C SER A 570 -29.40 -9.76 -66.96
N LYS A 571 -30.05 -10.45 -67.92
CA LYS A 571 -31.03 -9.85 -68.83
C LYS A 571 -32.25 -9.32 -68.08
N GLY A 572 -32.76 -10.05 -67.10
CA GLY A 572 -33.89 -9.63 -66.27
C GLY A 572 -33.59 -8.35 -65.48
N ILE A 573 -32.42 -8.28 -64.83
CA ILE A 573 -31.94 -7.08 -64.12
C ILE A 573 -31.87 -5.90 -65.09
N PHE A 574 -31.19 -6.08 -66.22
CA PHE A 574 -31.00 -5.03 -67.22
C PHE A 574 -32.33 -4.56 -67.84
N SER A 575 -33.23 -5.48 -68.19
CA SER A 575 -34.54 -5.15 -68.75
C SER A 575 -35.39 -4.34 -67.76
N GLN A 576 -35.37 -4.68 -66.48
CA GLN A 576 -36.11 -3.96 -65.46
C GLN A 576 -35.49 -2.58 -65.17
N GLU A 577 -34.17 -2.46 -65.21
CA GLU A 577 -33.47 -1.16 -65.15
C GLU A 577 -33.90 -0.23 -66.30
N CYS A 578 -33.98 -0.76 -67.51
CA CYS A 578 -34.44 -0.01 -68.66
C CYS A 578 -35.91 0.39 -68.57
N ALA A 579 -36.78 -0.48 -68.05
CA ALA A 579 -38.18 -0.14 -67.79
C ALA A 579 -38.31 1.00 -66.77
N ASN A 580 -37.52 0.99 -65.69
CA ASN A 580 -37.51 2.06 -64.70
C ASN A 580 -36.99 3.38 -65.29
N ALA A 581 -35.94 3.33 -66.09
CA ALA A 581 -35.37 4.51 -66.75
C ALA A 581 -36.34 5.13 -67.76
N GLN A 582 -37.04 4.30 -68.54
CA GLN A 582 -38.11 4.75 -69.45
C GLN A 582 -39.25 5.40 -68.67
N ALA A 583 -39.70 4.80 -67.57
CA ALA A 583 -40.76 5.37 -66.73
C ALA A 583 -40.36 6.73 -66.12
N ALA A 584 -39.11 6.88 -65.68
CA ALA A 584 -38.58 8.15 -65.19
C ALA A 584 -38.53 9.22 -66.29
N TYR A 585 -38.05 8.86 -67.50
CA TYR A 585 -38.09 9.72 -68.68
C TYR A 585 -39.52 10.20 -68.95
N ASP A 586 -40.47 9.27 -69.04
CA ASP A 586 -41.87 9.57 -69.36
C ASP A 586 -42.50 10.48 -68.31
N GLN A 587 -42.23 10.21 -67.02
CA GLN A 587 -42.73 11.04 -65.92
C GLN A 587 -42.25 12.49 -66.02
N HIS A 588 -40.95 12.71 -66.26
CA HIS A 588 -40.37 14.04 -66.40
C HIS A 588 -40.89 14.76 -67.65
N PHE A 589 -41.00 14.05 -68.78
CA PHE A 589 -41.56 14.59 -70.01
C PHE A 589 -43.02 15.03 -69.82
N GLN A 590 -43.87 14.19 -69.20
CA GLN A 590 -45.27 14.55 -68.92
C GLN A 590 -45.39 15.76 -67.99
N ARG A 591 -44.53 15.85 -66.95
CA ARG A 591 -44.52 17.02 -66.05
C ARG A 591 -44.10 18.30 -66.78
N SER A 592 -43.16 18.20 -67.72
CA SER A 592 -42.80 19.33 -68.58
C SER A 592 -44.01 19.81 -69.41
N LEU A 593 -44.74 18.89 -70.04
CA LEU A 593 -45.95 19.24 -70.80
C LEU A 593 -46.98 19.96 -69.92
N GLN A 594 -47.17 19.51 -68.68
CA GLN A 594 -48.05 20.19 -67.72
C GLN A 594 -47.57 21.62 -67.43
N TYR A 595 -46.29 21.82 -67.11
CA TYR A 595 -45.76 23.17 -66.86
C TYR A 595 -45.83 24.06 -68.10
N SER A 596 -45.63 23.50 -69.29
CA SER A 596 -45.76 24.19 -70.58
C SER A 596 -47.20 24.70 -70.78
N GLN A 597 -48.21 23.91 -70.42
CA GLN A 597 -49.63 24.32 -70.44
C GLN A 597 -49.95 25.42 -69.42
N GLU A 598 -49.35 25.35 -68.23
CA GLU A 598 -49.48 26.37 -67.18
C GLU A 598 -48.65 27.63 -67.47
N ARG A 599 -47.98 27.69 -68.64
CA ARG A 599 -47.07 28.77 -69.07
C ARG A 599 -45.88 28.95 -68.14
N LYS A 600 -45.44 27.91 -67.44
CA LYS A 600 -44.25 27.89 -66.57
C LYS A 600 -43.06 27.27 -67.32
N TYR A 601 -42.68 27.90 -68.43
CA TYR A 601 -41.70 27.39 -69.37
C TYR A 601 -40.30 27.14 -68.79
N ALA A 602 -39.82 27.95 -67.83
CA ALA A 602 -38.54 27.68 -67.17
C ALA A 602 -38.57 26.36 -66.38
N GLN A 603 -39.68 26.06 -65.71
CA GLN A 603 -39.86 24.80 -64.99
C GLN A 603 -40.06 23.63 -65.94
N ALA A 604 -40.76 23.85 -67.06
CA ALA A 604 -40.92 22.86 -68.12
C ALA A 604 -39.58 22.48 -68.75
N ALA A 605 -38.70 23.44 -69.05
CA ALA A 605 -37.35 23.20 -69.57
C ALA A 605 -36.51 22.37 -68.59
N ALA A 606 -36.52 22.73 -67.30
CA ALA A 606 -35.79 21.98 -66.27
C ALA A 606 -36.27 20.52 -66.11
N GLU A 607 -37.56 20.23 -66.33
CA GLU A 607 -38.05 18.85 -66.34
C GLU A 607 -37.66 18.09 -67.62
N LEU A 608 -37.57 18.76 -68.78
CA LEU A 608 -37.05 18.15 -70.00
C LEU A 608 -35.58 17.79 -69.88
N ASP A 609 -34.77 18.65 -69.26
CA ASP A 609 -33.36 18.33 -68.99
C ASP A 609 -33.21 17.06 -68.14
N LYS A 610 -34.10 16.85 -67.15
CA LYS A 610 -34.14 15.61 -66.36
C LYS A 610 -34.58 14.40 -67.18
N ALA A 611 -35.54 14.56 -68.10
CA ALA A 611 -35.92 13.50 -69.02
C ALA A 611 -34.72 13.14 -69.93
N LEU A 612 -34.05 14.11 -70.54
CA LEU A 612 -32.88 13.90 -71.38
C LEU A 612 -31.71 13.26 -70.62
N ALA A 613 -31.47 13.68 -69.37
CA ALA A 613 -30.50 13.05 -68.49
C ALA A 613 -30.83 11.57 -68.24
N SER A 614 -32.11 11.25 -67.96
CA SER A 614 -32.56 9.86 -67.77
C SER A 614 -32.31 8.98 -68.98
N ALA A 615 -32.51 9.49 -70.21
CA ALA A 615 -32.19 8.77 -71.44
C ALA A 615 -30.67 8.60 -71.65
N LYS A 616 -29.89 9.66 -71.39
CA LYS A 616 -28.44 9.68 -71.58
C LYS A 616 -27.69 8.77 -70.60
N GLU A 617 -28.05 8.82 -69.31
CA GLU A 617 -27.44 8.01 -68.26
C GLU A 617 -27.72 6.51 -68.44
N ASN A 618 -28.81 6.18 -69.14
CA ASN A 618 -29.21 4.81 -69.44
C ASN A 618 -29.05 4.49 -70.93
N GLY A 619 -27.92 4.85 -71.53
CA GLY A 619 -27.66 4.69 -72.98
C GLY A 619 -27.77 3.25 -73.51
N GLY A 620 -27.69 2.22 -72.64
CA GLY A 620 -27.95 0.83 -73.01
C GLY A 620 -29.43 0.51 -73.26
N CYS A 621 -30.35 1.36 -72.82
CA CYS A 621 -31.79 1.09 -72.80
C CYS A 621 -32.54 1.57 -74.05
N ALA A 622 -31.85 2.16 -75.02
CA ALA A 622 -32.43 2.67 -76.27
C ALA A 622 -33.65 3.62 -76.07
N ILE A 623 -33.66 4.40 -74.98
CA ILE A 623 -34.69 5.40 -74.69
C ILE A 623 -34.57 6.55 -75.71
N SER A 624 -35.64 6.83 -76.45
CA SER A 624 -35.64 7.89 -77.46
C SER A 624 -35.75 9.28 -76.81
N SER A 625 -34.73 10.12 -76.97
CA SER A 625 -34.72 11.52 -76.47
C SER A 625 -35.42 12.53 -77.38
N ALA A 626 -35.69 12.17 -78.64
CA ALA A 626 -36.11 13.10 -79.70
C ALA A 626 -37.33 13.96 -79.35
N THR A 627 -38.33 13.40 -78.66
CA THR A 627 -39.55 14.14 -78.27
C THR A 627 -39.27 15.22 -77.23
N ALA A 628 -38.40 14.95 -76.26
CA ALA A 628 -38.00 15.94 -75.26
C ALA A 628 -37.11 17.04 -75.87
N GLU A 629 -36.22 16.70 -76.81
CA GLU A 629 -35.37 17.67 -77.52
C GLU A 629 -36.19 18.66 -78.35
N VAL A 630 -37.20 18.15 -79.07
CA VAL A 630 -38.12 18.97 -79.86
C VAL A 630 -38.93 19.91 -78.96
N GLU A 631 -39.48 19.39 -77.86
CA GLU A 631 -40.27 20.22 -76.93
C GLU A 631 -39.38 21.28 -76.25
N LEU A 632 -38.15 20.94 -75.86
CA LEU A 632 -37.20 21.88 -75.24
C LEU A 632 -36.89 23.02 -76.19
N THR A 633 -36.61 22.71 -77.46
CA THR A 633 -36.38 23.70 -78.51
C THR A 633 -37.60 24.61 -78.70
N ARG A 634 -38.82 24.05 -78.63
CA ARG A 634 -40.06 24.82 -78.79
C ARG A 634 -40.26 25.85 -77.66
N ILE A 635 -39.89 25.50 -76.43
CA ILE A 635 -40.08 26.35 -75.25
C ILE A 635 -38.83 27.14 -74.82
N ASP A 636 -37.71 27.01 -75.52
CA ASP A 636 -36.43 27.64 -75.20
C ASP A 636 -36.57 29.16 -75.00
N ALA A 637 -37.16 29.85 -75.97
CA ALA A 637 -37.34 31.30 -75.91
C ALA A 637 -38.17 31.78 -74.71
N PRO A 638 -39.40 31.27 -74.45
CA PRO A 638 -40.17 31.67 -73.28
C PRO A 638 -39.60 31.15 -71.94
N ALA A 639 -38.88 30.02 -71.94
CA ALA A 639 -38.17 29.54 -70.75
C ALA A 639 -37.05 30.50 -70.35
N HIS A 640 -36.17 30.85 -71.29
CA HIS A 640 -35.09 31.79 -71.04
C HIS A 640 -35.59 33.16 -70.58
N TYR A 641 -36.70 33.64 -71.14
CA TYR A 641 -37.35 34.85 -70.65
C TYR A 641 -37.73 34.76 -69.17
N GLN A 642 -38.38 33.68 -68.76
CA GLN A 642 -38.77 33.47 -67.36
C GLN A 642 -37.58 33.31 -66.43
N GLU A 643 -36.50 32.68 -66.88
CA GLU A 643 -35.24 32.60 -66.15
C GLU A 643 -34.63 33.99 -65.94
N LEU A 644 -34.64 34.86 -66.96
CA LEU A 644 -34.19 36.25 -66.83
C LEU A 644 -35.05 37.02 -65.82
N LEU A 645 -36.38 36.83 -65.82
CA LEU A 645 -37.25 37.42 -64.80
C LEU A 645 -36.92 36.90 -63.39
N GLN A 646 -36.73 35.59 -63.23
CA GLN A 646 -36.34 35.00 -61.95
C GLN A 646 -34.98 35.53 -61.48
N LYS A 647 -34.03 35.69 -62.41
CA LYS A 647 -32.71 36.27 -62.14
C LYS A 647 -32.80 37.74 -61.72
N ALA A 648 -33.66 38.53 -62.38
CA ALA A 648 -33.95 39.90 -61.95
C ALA A 648 -34.55 39.93 -60.54
N SER A 649 -35.55 39.08 -60.25
CA SER A 649 -36.13 38.94 -58.91
C SER A 649 -35.10 38.53 -57.85
N ASN A 650 -34.17 37.63 -58.20
CA ASN A 650 -33.08 37.23 -57.32
C ASN A 650 -32.14 38.40 -57.01
N HIS A 651 -31.76 39.19 -58.03
CA HIS A 651 -30.97 40.40 -57.80
C HIS A 651 -31.70 41.43 -56.93
N ILE A 652 -33.02 41.59 -57.09
CA ILE A 652 -33.85 42.42 -56.20
C ILE A 652 -33.80 41.89 -54.76
N GLY A 653 -33.97 40.58 -54.57
CA GLY A 653 -33.89 39.93 -53.25
C GLY A 653 -32.52 40.08 -52.59
N GLN A 654 -31.45 40.09 -53.39
CA GLN A 654 -30.06 40.29 -52.95
C GLN A 654 -29.69 41.77 -52.75
N ASN A 655 -30.65 42.68 -52.93
CA ASN A 655 -30.45 44.13 -52.86
C ASN A 655 -29.45 44.67 -53.92
N ASN A 656 -29.24 43.93 -55.01
CA ASN A 656 -28.38 44.33 -56.13
C ASN A 656 -29.20 45.01 -57.23
N MET A 657 -29.62 46.24 -56.96
CA MET A 657 -30.61 46.94 -57.77
C MET A 657 -30.16 47.34 -59.18
N PRO A 658 -28.91 47.81 -59.41
CA PRO A 658 -28.48 48.16 -60.76
C PRO A 658 -28.50 46.94 -61.71
N GLU A 659 -28.05 45.79 -61.23
CA GLU A 659 -28.05 44.53 -61.95
C GLU A 659 -29.48 44.00 -62.17
N ALA A 660 -30.36 44.13 -61.18
CA ALA A 660 -31.77 43.81 -61.35
C ALA A 660 -32.43 44.61 -62.49
N VAL A 661 -32.16 45.93 -62.56
CA VAL A 661 -32.64 46.78 -63.64
C VAL A 661 -32.10 46.32 -65.00
N LYS A 662 -30.79 46.07 -65.08
CA LYS A 662 -30.14 45.60 -66.31
C LYS A 662 -30.72 44.27 -66.80
N VAL A 663 -30.87 43.29 -65.92
CA VAL A 663 -31.41 41.96 -66.27
C VAL A 663 -32.89 42.05 -66.64
N TYR A 664 -33.69 42.90 -65.98
CA TYR A 664 -35.09 43.09 -66.36
C TYR A 664 -35.23 43.73 -67.74
N GLN A 665 -34.39 44.70 -68.09
CA GLN A 665 -34.35 45.29 -69.43
C GLN A 665 -33.86 44.30 -70.50
N GLU A 666 -32.93 43.40 -70.15
CA GLU A 666 -32.54 42.28 -71.00
C GLU A 666 -33.70 41.31 -71.23
N ALA A 667 -34.48 40.99 -70.19
CA ALA A 667 -35.69 40.20 -70.32
C ALA A 667 -36.69 40.85 -71.28
N GLY A 668 -36.88 42.17 -71.21
CA GLY A 668 -37.75 42.91 -72.13
C GLY A 668 -37.27 42.86 -73.58
N ARG A 669 -35.96 43.08 -73.83
CA ARG A 669 -35.38 42.96 -75.19
C ARG A 669 -35.52 41.55 -75.74
N HIS A 670 -35.28 40.52 -74.91
CA HIS A 670 -35.45 39.12 -75.31
C HIS A 670 -36.92 38.79 -75.60
N PHE A 671 -37.84 39.30 -74.77
CA PHE A 671 -39.28 39.14 -74.96
C PHE A 671 -39.75 39.64 -76.34
N GLU A 672 -39.28 40.83 -76.73
CA GLU A 672 -39.58 41.42 -78.04
C GLU A 672 -38.86 40.68 -79.18
N ALA A 673 -37.54 40.52 -79.08
CA ALA A 673 -36.71 39.95 -80.15
C ALA A 673 -37.05 38.49 -80.49
N ARG A 674 -37.57 37.73 -79.53
CA ARG A 674 -37.92 36.31 -79.68
C ARG A 674 -39.43 36.06 -79.72
N GLU A 675 -40.23 37.13 -79.86
CA GLU A 675 -41.69 37.07 -79.97
C GLU A 675 -42.35 36.23 -78.84
N VAL A 676 -41.83 36.36 -77.62
CA VAL A 676 -42.23 35.53 -76.46
C VAL A 676 -43.72 35.69 -76.12
N SER A 677 -44.34 36.80 -76.53
CA SER A 677 -45.79 37.04 -76.43
C SER A 677 -46.65 35.95 -77.09
N ARG A 678 -46.16 35.29 -78.16
CA ARG A 678 -46.86 34.18 -78.83
C ARG A 678 -47.09 32.97 -77.92
N PHE A 679 -46.35 32.88 -76.82
CA PHE A 679 -46.49 31.84 -75.78
C PHE A 679 -47.44 32.26 -74.63
N GLY A 680 -48.21 33.35 -74.81
CA GLY A 680 -49.19 33.81 -73.83
C GLY A 680 -48.57 34.42 -72.56
N LEU A 681 -47.30 34.84 -72.63
CA LEU A 681 -46.62 35.61 -71.60
C LEU A 681 -46.73 37.11 -71.88
N GLY A 682 -46.71 37.92 -70.81
CA GLY A 682 -46.65 39.38 -70.90
C GLY A 682 -45.34 39.94 -70.35
N HIS A 683 -44.96 41.13 -70.84
CA HIS A 683 -43.87 41.92 -70.28
C HIS A 683 -44.38 43.33 -69.96
N ALA A 684 -44.26 43.74 -68.70
CA ALA A 684 -44.53 45.11 -68.32
C ALA A 684 -43.27 45.96 -68.56
N PRO A 685 -43.36 47.13 -69.22
CA PRO A 685 -42.24 48.04 -69.34
C PRO A 685 -41.64 48.35 -67.96
N LEU A 686 -40.31 48.53 -67.88
CA LEU A 686 -39.58 48.69 -66.62
C LEU A 686 -40.22 49.74 -65.68
N LEU A 687 -40.67 50.87 -66.23
CA LEU A 687 -41.33 51.93 -65.46
C LEU A 687 -42.64 51.43 -64.81
N ALA A 688 -43.51 50.79 -65.59
CA ALA A 688 -44.79 50.25 -65.12
C ALA A 688 -44.56 49.12 -64.10
N TYR A 689 -43.59 48.26 -64.34
CA TYR A 689 -43.19 47.20 -63.43
C TYR A 689 -42.71 47.77 -62.09
N ALA A 690 -41.85 48.80 -62.11
CA ALA A 690 -41.35 49.45 -60.90
C ALA A 690 -42.43 50.22 -60.14
N LEU A 691 -43.36 50.90 -60.82
CA LEU A 691 -44.47 51.62 -60.17
C LEU A 691 -45.36 50.69 -59.34
N GLY A 692 -45.56 49.46 -59.80
CA GLY A 692 -46.31 48.42 -59.09
C GLY A 692 -45.51 47.66 -58.03
N HIS A 693 -44.19 47.84 -57.94
CA HIS A 693 -43.30 47.03 -57.11
C HIS A 693 -43.26 47.51 -55.65
N GLU A 694 -43.12 46.58 -54.70
CA GLU A 694 -43.07 46.89 -53.26
C GLU A 694 -41.66 47.19 -52.75
N ASN A 695 -40.64 46.61 -53.38
CA ASN A 695 -39.24 46.82 -52.98
C ASN A 695 -38.79 48.27 -53.25
N LYS A 696 -38.70 49.06 -52.18
CA LYS A 696 -38.37 50.50 -52.22
C LYS A 696 -37.00 50.80 -52.83
N ALA A 697 -36.01 49.94 -52.61
CA ALA A 697 -34.67 50.15 -53.16
C ALA A 697 -34.64 49.89 -54.68
N PHE A 698 -35.40 48.91 -55.16
CA PHE A 698 -35.58 48.69 -56.59
C PHE A 698 -36.30 49.87 -57.26
N VAL A 699 -37.40 50.34 -56.68
CA VAL A 699 -38.13 51.52 -57.17
C VAL A 699 -37.23 52.76 -57.21
N ALA A 700 -36.35 52.94 -56.22
CA ALA A 700 -35.38 54.03 -56.18
C ALA A 700 -34.32 53.93 -57.28
N GLU A 701 -33.79 52.75 -57.54
CA GLU A 701 -32.81 52.58 -58.61
C GLU A 701 -33.44 52.75 -60.00
N VAL A 702 -34.69 52.29 -60.20
CA VAL A 702 -35.42 52.56 -61.45
C VAL A 702 -35.71 54.05 -61.61
N ALA A 703 -36.05 54.78 -60.53
CA ALA A 703 -36.26 56.23 -60.58
C ALA A 703 -34.98 56.97 -61.00
N LYS A 704 -33.84 56.55 -60.46
CA LYS A 704 -32.52 57.07 -60.82
C LYS A 704 -32.17 56.72 -62.28
N HIS A 705 -32.42 55.49 -62.71
CA HIS A 705 -32.21 55.07 -64.10
C HIS A 705 -33.07 55.89 -65.07
N ALA A 706 -34.36 56.06 -64.79
CA ALA A 706 -35.28 56.88 -65.59
C ALA A 706 -34.80 58.34 -65.68
N ALA A 707 -34.39 58.94 -64.56
CA ALA A 707 -33.85 60.30 -64.54
C ALA A 707 -32.53 60.41 -65.33
N ALA A 708 -31.65 59.43 -65.24
CA ALA A 708 -30.40 59.40 -66.00
C ALA A 708 -30.64 59.24 -67.51
N SER A 709 -31.66 58.47 -67.90
CA SER A 709 -32.06 58.27 -69.30
C SER A 709 -32.91 59.41 -69.89
N GLY A 710 -33.14 60.49 -69.14
CA GLY A 710 -33.88 61.67 -69.59
C GLY A 710 -35.41 61.56 -69.47
N ASP A 711 -35.95 60.46 -68.93
CA ASP A 711 -37.36 60.30 -68.61
C ASP A 711 -37.70 60.93 -67.25
N ALA A 712 -37.64 62.26 -67.22
CA ALA A 712 -37.93 63.02 -66.01
C ALA A 712 -39.39 62.88 -65.54
N THR A 713 -40.32 62.59 -66.47
CA THR A 713 -41.75 62.39 -66.17
C THR A 713 -42.00 61.03 -65.48
N GLY A 714 -41.43 59.94 -65.99
CA GLY A 714 -41.49 58.64 -65.30
C GLY A 714 -40.73 58.64 -63.98
N ALA A 715 -39.57 59.32 -63.93
CA ALA A 715 -38.78 59.44 -62.72
C ALA A 715 -39.53 60.15 -61.59
N ILE A 716 -40.29 61.23 -61.88
CA ILE A 716 -41.08 61.90 -60.83
C ILE A 716 -42.21 61.01 -60.29
N ASP A 717 -42.85 60.21 -61.14
CA ASP A 717 -43.90 59.29 -60.68
C ASP A 717 -43.35 58.19 -59.76
N LEU A 718 -42.15 57.68 -60.06
CA LEU A 718 -41.44 56.76 -59.16
C LEU A 718 -40.99 57.45 -57.86
N VAL A 719 -40.56 58.71 -57.91
CA VAL A 719 -40.25 59.48 -56.69
C VAL A 719 -41.51 59.71 -55.83
N LYS A 720 -42.65 60.04 -56.44
CA LYS A 720 -43.95 60.10 -55.74
C LYS A 720 -44.31 58.76 -55.11
N ARG A 721 -44.08 57.65 -55.83
CA ARG A 721 -44.26 56.30 -55.29
C ARG A 721 -43.35 56.06 -54.10
N LEU A 722 -42.07 56.41 -54.14
CA LEU A 722 -41.13 56.28 -53.02
C LEU A 722 -41.54 57.11 -51.79
N VAL A 723 -42.09 58.31 -52.02
CA VAL A 723 -42.68 59.13 -50.95
C VAL A 723 -43.88 58.41 -50.32
N SER A 724 -44.80 57.86 -51.12
CA SER A 724 -45.93 57.08 -50.61
C SER A 724 -45.50 55.83 -49.83
N LEU A 725 -44.39 55.21 -50.26
CA LEU A 725 -43.78 54.06 -49.58
C LEU A 725 -42.93 54.45 -48.35
N LYS A 726 -42.84 55.75 -48.01
CA LYS A 726 -42.05 56.31 -46.90
C LYS A 726 -40.58 55.86 -46.94
N TYR A 727 -39.94 55.94 -48.10
CA TYR A 727 -38.55 55.50 -48.26
C TYR A 727 -37.55 56.56 -47.73
N SER A 728 -36.80 56.22 -46.69
CA SER A 728 -35.90 57.15 -45.98
C SER A 728 -34.40 56.85 -46.16
N ARG A 729 -34.03 55.72 -46.77
CA ARG A 729 -32.62 55.28 -46.89
C ARG A 729 -31.82 55.94 -48.01
N TYR A 730 -32.49 56.54 -48.99
CA TYR A 730 -31.84 57.18 -50.14
C TYR A 730 -32.03 58.69 -50.06
N ASN A 731 -30.98 59.45 -50.42
CA ASN A 731 -31.07 60.91 -50.47
C ASN A 731 -31.90 61.33 -51.69
N LEU A 732 -33.22 61.26 -51.53
CA LEU A 732 -34.18 61.68 -52.56
C LEU A 732 -34.01 63.15 -52.93
N ASN A 733 -33.37 63.98 -52.10
CA ASN A 733 -33.19 65.40 -52.40
C ASN A 733 -32.36 65.62 -53.66
N GLN A 734 -31.27 64.88 -53.86
CA GLN A 734 -30.42 65.05 -55.04
C GLN A 734 -31.14 64.59 -56.31
N LEU A 735 -31.85 63.46 -56.23
CA LEU A 735 -32.65 62.94 -57.34
C LEU A 735 -33.81 63.89 -57.67
N GLN A 736 -34.48 64.43 -56.65
CA GLN A 736 -35.51 65.46 -56.80
C GLN A 736 -34.96 66.74 -57.43
N GLU A 737 -33.79 67.20 -57.02
CA GLU A 737 -33.15 68.38 -57.61
C GLU A 737 -32.84 68.13 -59.09
N GLN A 738 -32.24 66.99 -59.44
CA GLN A 738 -31.98 66.60 -60.82
C GLN A 738 -33.26 66.54 -61.67
N ILE A 739 -34.28 65.81 -61.20
CA ILE A 739 -35.56 65.69 -61.91
C ILE A 739 -36.23 67.06 -62.07
N GLY A 740 -36.20 67.89 -61.02
CA GLY A 740 -36.74 69.25 -61.06
C GLY A 740 -36.05 70.12 -62.12
N GLU A 741 -34.72 70.06 -62.21
CA GLU A 741 -33.99 70.77 -63.26
C GLU A 741 -34.33 70.24 -64.67
N GLN A 742 -34.45 68.92 -64.84
CA GLN A 742 -34.78 68.30 -66.12
C GLN A 742 -36.19 68.66 -66.59
N LEU A 743 -37.18 68.58 -65.70
CA LEU A 743 -38.55 69.02 -65.98
C LEU A 743 -38.60 70.51 -66.33
N ALA A 744 -37.83 71.35 -65.62
CA ALA A 744 -37.77 72.78 -65.92
C ALA A 744 -37.15 73.07 -67.29
N ILE A 745 -36.10 72.33 -67.68
CA ILE A 745 -35.52 72.45 -69.03
C ILE A 745 -36.56 72.07 -70.08
N LYS A 746 -37.22 70.92 -69.91
CA LYS A 746 -38.25 70.43 -70.84
C LYS A 746 -39.40 71.42 -71.00
N ASP A 747 -39.91 71.95 -69.89
CA ASP A 747 -41.08 72.82 -69.91
C ASP A 747 -40.73 74.25 -70.37
N ALA A 748 -39.53 74.76 -70.04
CA ALA A 748 -39.07 76.06 -70.54
C ALA A 748 -38.84 76.04 -72.05
N GLN A 749 -38.34 74.92 -72.60
CA GLN A 749 -38.24 74.71 -74.04
C GLN A 749 -39.61 74.65 -74.71
N THR A 750 -40.59 74.04 -74.06
CA THR A 750 -41.93 73.87 -74.61
C THR A 750 -42.79 75.14 -74.51
N ASN A 751 -42.69 75.88 -73.41
CA ASN A 751 -43.43 77.12 -73.17
C ASN A 751 -42.64 78.09 -72.25
N PRO A 752 -41.75 78.93 -72.80
CA PRO A 752 -40.89 79.82 -72.02
C PRO A 752 -41.63 80.86 -71.18
N LYS A 753 -42.87 81.23 -71.55
CA LYS A 753 -43.68 82.24 -70.83
C LYS A 753 -44.60 81.62 -69.77
N ALA A 754 -44.53 80.31 -69.56
CA ALA A 754 -45.38 79.63 -68.60
C ALA A 754 -45.13 80.16 -67.18
N ASN A 755 -46.19 80.16 -66.36
CA ASN A 755 -46.05 80.43 -64.94
C ASN A 755 -45.33 79.25 -64.26
N TYR A 756 -44.01 79.35 -64.17
CA TYR A 756 -43.14 78.30 -63.64
C TYR A 756 -43.51 77.86 -62.21
N LYS A 757 -44.10 78.75 -61.40
CA LYS A 757 -44.58 78.39 -60.05
C LYS A 757 -45.81 77.48 -60.11
N ALA A 758 -46.73 77.73 -61.03
CA ALA A 758 -47.92 76.89 -61.22
C ALA A 758 -47.55 75.50 -61.78
N GLN A 759 -46.58 75.43 -62.68
CA GLN A 759 -46.09 74.14 -63.20
C GLN A 759 -45.32 73.33 -62.15
N ALA A 760 -44.45 73.97 -61.36
CA ALA A 760 -43.78 73.31 -60.25
C ALA A 760 -44.80 72.76 -59.22
N GLU A 761 -45.89 73.47 -58.99
CA GLU A 761 -46.99 73.02 -58.14
C GLU A 761 -47.71 71.81 -58.73
N ALA A 762 -47.97 71.78 -60.05
CA ALA A 762 -48.60 70.64 -60.72
C ALA A 762 -47.77 69.35 -60.58
N TYR A 763 -46.45 69.43 -60.64
CA TYR A 763 -45.57 68.28 -60.43
C TYR A 763 -45.51 67.81 -58.98
N THR A 764 -45.56 68.74 -58.03
CA THR A 764 -45.37 68.44 -56.61
C THR A 764 -46.65 68.22 -55.82
N GLY A 765 -47.79 68.67 -56.35
CA GLY A 765 -49.09 68.66 -55.66
C GLY A 765 -49.07 69.41 -54.32
N GLY A 766 -48.15 70.36 -54.14
CA GLY A 766 -47.93 71.05 -52.87
C GLY A 766 -47.27 70.21 -51.77
N SER A 767 -46.81 68.99 -52.08
CA SER A 767 -46.19 68.10 -51.10
C SER A 767 -44.91 68.67 -50.51
N LYS A 768 -44.82 68.70 -49.18
CA LYS A 768 -43.62 69.13 -48.45
C LYS A 768 -42.42 68.21 -48.75
N ASP A 769 -42.67 66.94 -49.04
CA ASP A 769 -41.64 65.94 -49.32
C ASP A 769 -40.99 66.12 -50.70
N LEU A 770 -41.61 66.92 -51.58
CA LEU A 770 -41.09 67.25 -52.92
C LEU A 770 -40.53 68.69 -53.00
N LYS A 771 -40.29 69.33 -51.84
CA LYS A 771 -39.82 70.73 -51.75
C LYS A 771 -38.51 70.97 -52.53
N LYS A 772 -37.62 69.98 -52.59
CA LYS A 772 -36.34 70.10 -53.30
C LYS A 772 -36.52 70.09 -54.81
N LEU A 773 -37.41 69.23 -55.31
CA LEU A 773 -37.82 69.23 -56.72
C LEU A 773 -38.41 70.57 -57.11
N ARG A 774 -39.38 71.09 -56.32
CA ARG A 774 -40.01 72.38 -56.57
C ARG A 774 -39.00 73.52 -56.66
N LYS A 775 -38.09 73.61 -55.69
CA LYS A 775 -37.05 74.67 -55.67
C LYS A 775 -36.09 74.57 -56.85
N ALA A 776 -35.63 73.37 -57.18
CA ALA A 776 -34.73 73.16 -58.31
C ALA A 776 -35.40 73.50 -59.64
N TYR A 777 -36.65 73.07 -59.83
CA TYR A 777 -37.46 73.42 -60.99
C TYR A 777 -37.60 74.93 -61.14
N GLU A 778 -38.11 75.64 -60.12
CA GLU A 778 -38.36 77.09 -60.18
C GLU A 778 -37.06 77.87 -60.44
N LYS A 779 -35.95 77.48 -59.80
CA LYS A 779 -34.64 78.11 -59.98
C LYS A 779 -34.11 77.90 -61.40
N LYS A 780 -34.23 76.68 -61.94
CA LYS A 780 -33.71 76.34 -63.26
C LYS A 780 -34.54 76.96 -64.37
N PHE A 781 -35.86 76.91 -64.27
CA PHE A 781 -36.78 77.52 -65.23
C PHE A 781 -36.51 79.02 -65.36
N LYS A 782 -36.45 79.76 -64.24
CA LYS A 782 -36.12 81.19 -64.20
C LYS A 782 -34.73 81.54 -64.76
N LYS A 783 -33.80 80.59 -64.80
CA LYS A 783 -32.48 80.82 -65.42
C LYS A 783 -32.54 80.66 -66.94
N LEU A 784 -33.47 79.86 -67.45
CA LEU A 784 -33.62 79.54 -68.87
C LEU A 784 -34.54 80.53 -69.60
N THR A 785 -35.36 81.27 -68.87
CA THR A 785 -36.36 82.24 -69.34
C THR A 785 -36.12 83.59 -68.72
#